data_AF-A0A137Q2X9-F1
#
_entry.id   AF-A0A137Q2X9-F1
#
_cell.length_a   1.000
_cell.length_b   1.000
_cell.length_c   1.000
_cell.angle_alpha   90.00
_cell.angle_beta   90.00
_cell.angle_gamma   90.00
#
_symmetry.space_group_name_H-M   'P 1'
#
loop_
_entity.id
_entity.type
_entity.pdbx_description
1 polymer ?
#
loop_
_entity_poly.entity_id
_entity_poly.type
_entity_poly.pdbx_seq_one_letter_code
_entity_poly.pdbx_strand_id
1 'polypeptide(L)'
;MSETLSVSDSDDGDFQNQTFIPSEWIGVGKIYTKELPGHIQRAKNTAIAVPPTFLSLLPDNELPVLQFLAAPLPEEDFSIKIVAIEEWFSNRPPSTNPNVLCACKIPRREILDKLITFLPQAWLNGATSVADPNYNDGHSYLPLWTPIWWMSALDALATFGWNTRLRYQNGAIHGLICTALLGDEWLNDEVISIVIEETKKSLTSDHILLEDSRFHAYLNGFSAHGIEDGELGRIGRAVKKILKDETALGQWKFFFPIFVNNNHWIAGCMDFDRKEVGYGDSLKTAAPTSELHLVREWLESVTGETYICGIMALNAIRHQVLDIPLWSEYSRGDINLDCISWFNIIAENTYLACQKDVIMGTGNDCDQLASAIKTDVEDTPLYFVGDRVDIGDEISMVLAVESGSLEVSGSEIGLEAGAGCAEAHDIQDWKPLAPIFLHGEAKKQLRSDTADSTSRDLYNDPPSTPVTKAAGKPTSGFVPPGEGKSKSAIYSCKKRKAHRDGALQVSENALQDWWTKLHADNAFVETSSLLAMGFVKKSKLSTSAATATPQSTEAAVEVGHVPSKPNTQLPDPANLLKPCGGLSSMDDLCIGNYLTCVTALGGGGEDPREIAKRRFRKNLGELTDKERQNVEDVQCLMRRWINDHQQMCVYSPTCRKLISIRGQEHSCTECCSVLKIREFMNALQKKKPAAENMKFTNIKYHAPVLGDLFIQYLGLQDVIENSDNPLIQYACGALAGDYDDLVFIGLIQAMVHKHDREQ
;
A
#
# COMPACT_ATOMS: atom_id res chain seq x y z
N MET A 1 15.03 -4.21 14.26
CA MET A 1 16.08 -4.73 15.17
C MET A 1 16.52 -6.09 14.67
N SER A 2 17.72 -6.20 14.09
CA SER A 2 18.38 -7.50 13.97
C SER A 2 18.78 -7.94 15.37
N GLU A 3 18.50 -9.19 15.76
CA GLU A 3 19.27 -9.80 16.84
C GLU A 3 20.72 -9.83 16.38
N THR A 4 21.53 -8.89 16.86
CA THR A 4 22.97 -9.09 16.90
C THR A 4 23.19 -10.47 17.50
N LEU A 5 23.81 -11.38 16.74
CA LEU A 5 24.15 -12.73 17.14
C LEU A 5 25.21 -12.69 18.26
N SER A 6 24.82 -12.18 19.42
CA SER A 6 25.52 -12.27 20.69
C SER A 6 25.33 -13.69 21.20
N VAL A 7 26.03 -14.61 20.55
CA VAL A 7 26.24 -15.95 21.08
C VAL A 7 26.96 -15.75 22.41
N SER A 8 26.23 -15.93 23.52
CA SER A 8 26.77 -15.78 24.86
C SER A 8 27.62 -17.01 25.18
N ASP A 9 28.91 -16.94 24.83
CA ASP A 9 29.93 -17.97 25.07
C ASP A 9 30.22 -18.13 26.59
N SER A 10 29.25 -18.62 27.37
CA SER A 10 29.31 -18.63 28.84
C SER A 10 29.82 -19.93 29.49
N ASP A 11 30.29 -20.92 28.71
CA ASP A 11 30.59 -22.28 29.24
C ASP A 11 31.98 -22.86 28.88
N ASP A 12 32.81 -22.16 28.10
CA ASP A 12 34.13 -22.64 27.64
C ASP A 12 35.28 -22.31 28.61
N GLY A 13 35.29 -22.95 29.78
CA GLY A 13 36.17 -22.63 30.92
C GLY A 13 37.70 -22.76 30.76
N ASP A 14 38.21 -23.30 29.64
CA ASP A 14 39.67 -23.48 29.41
C ASP A 14 40.18 -23.08 28.00
N PHE A 15 39.29 -22.69 27.06
CA PHE A 15 39.66 -22.48 25.65
C PHE A 15 39.89 -21.02 25.24
N GLN A 16 39.83 -20.07 26.18
CA GLN A 16 39.89 -18.64 25.86
C GLN A 16 41.27 -18.18 25.35
N ASN A 17 42.36 -18.82 25.76
CA ASN A 17 43.74 -18.40 25.47
C ASN A 17 44.34 -18.93 24.14
N GLN A 18 43.60 -19.71 23.34
CA GLN A 18 44.11 -20.18 22.05
C GLN A 18 44.13 -19.03 21.04
N THR A 19 45.32 -18.68 20.53
CA THR A 19 45.51 -17.66 19.48
C THR A 19 45.19 -18.27 18.12
N PHE A 20 44.41 -17.56 17.30
CA PHE A 20 44.15 -17.96 15.92
C PHE A 20 45.40 -17.81 15.05
N ILE A 21 45.84 -18.90 14.41
CA ILE A 21 47.00 -18.94 13.50
C ILE A 21 46.48 -19.07 12.06
N PRO A 22 46.44 -17.99 11.24
CA PRO A 22 45.78 -18.03 9.93
C PRO A 22 46.33 -19.11 8.98
N SER A 23 47.64 -19.37 9.01
CA SER A 23 48.31 -20.36 8.15
C SER A 23 47.89 -21.81 8.40
N GLU A 24 47.24 -22.10 9.52
CA GLU A 24 46.71 -23.43 9.84
C GLU A 24 45.25 -23.62 9.42
N TRP A 25 44.54 -22.55 9.06
CA TRP A 25 43.08 -22.55 8.90
C TRP A 25 42.59 -21.96 7.59
N ILE A 26 43.23 -20.90 7.08
CA ILE A 26 42.82 -20.18 5.90
C ILE A 26 43.49 -20.76 4.64
N GLY A 27 42.69 -21.13 3.64
CA GLY A 27 43.17 -21.64 2.35
C GLY A 27 43.71 -23.09 2.37
N VAL A 28 43.62 -23.79 3.51
CA VAL A 28 44.13 -25.17 3.69
C VAL A 28 43.13 -26.28 3.34
N GLY A 29 41.98 -25.94 2.75
CA GLY A 29 40.94 -26.91 2.35
C GLY A 29 40.13 -27.51 3.50
N LYS A 30 40.07 -26.83 4.65
CA LYS A 30 39.21 -27.21 5.78
C LYS A 30 37.75 -26.84 5.51
N ILE A 31 36.83 -27.60 6.11
CA ILE A 31 35.39 -27.37 6.02
C ILE A 31 34.93 -26.58 7.25
N TYR A 32 34.12 -25.55 7.05
CA TYR A 32 33.52 -24.77 8.13
C TYR A 32 32.36 -25.56 8.75
N THR A 33 32.47 -25.89 10.03
CA THR A 33 31.41 -26.54 10.82
C THR A 33 31.10 -25.71 12.06
N LYS A 34 29.92 -25.94 12.66
CA LYS A 34 29.56 -25.32 13.96
C LYS A 34 30.43 -25.81 15.14
N GLU A 35 31.17 -26.90 14.92
CA GLU A 35 32.04 -27.56 15.90
C GLU A 35 33.51 -27.06 15.83
N LEU A 36 33.79 -26.03 15.00
CA LEU A 36 35.13 -25.44 14.94
C LEU A 36 35.51 -24.80 16.29
N PRO A 37 36.77 -24.94 16.74
CA PRO A 37 37.29 -24.26 17.94
C PRO A 37 36.91 -22.78 18.03
N GLY A 38 36.47 -22.33 19.21
CA GLY A 38 35.93 -20.98 19.43
C GLY A 38 36.87 -19.84 19.02
N HIS A 39 38.19 -20.04 19.07
CA HIS A 39 39.17 -19.04 18.59
C HIS A 39 39.06 -18.77 17.07
N ILE A 40 38.64 -19.76 16.28
CA ILE A 40 38.39 -19.63 14.83
C ILE A 40 37.05 -18.93 14.60
N GLN A 41 36.02 -19.28 15.38
CA GLN A 41 34.70 -18.64 15.29
C GLN A 41 34.81 -17.15 15.62
N ARG A 42 35.56 -16.79 16.67
CA ARG A 42 35.92 -15.40 17.01
C ARG A 42 36.68 -14.72 15.87
N ALA A 43 37.73 -15.34 15.32
CA ALA A 43 38.48 -14.78 14.20
C ALA A 43 37.60 -14.55 12.95
N LYS A 44 36.68 -15.47 12.64
CA LYS A 44 35.69 -15.32 11.57
C LYS A 44 34.74 -14.16 11.87
N ASN A 45 34.22 -14.06 13.10
CA ASN A 45 33.32 -12.98 13.52
C ASN A 45 34.01 -11.62 13.35
N THR A 46 35.26 -11.47 13.82
CA THR A 46 36.05 -10.25 13.63
C THR A 46 36.29 -9.94 12.15
N ALA A 47 36.59 -10.94 11.31
CA ALA A 47 36.87 -10.74 9.88
C ALA A 47 35.66 -10.31 9.05
N ILE A 48 34.44 -10.66 9.47
CA ILE A 48 33.19 -10.30 8.78
C ILE A 48 32.33 -9.28 9.54
N ALA A 49 32.83 -8.73 10.66
CA ALA A 49 32.15 -7.67 11.38
C ALA A 49 32.08 -6.41 10.52
N VAL A 50 30.86 -5.87 10.36
CA VAL A 50 30.64 -4.57 9.73
C VAL A 50 31.22 -3.48 10.66
N PRO A 51 32.14 -2.62 10.20
CA PRO A 51 32.68 -1.56 11.06
C PRO A 51 31.58 -0.56 11.46
N PRO A 52 31.59 -0.03 12.70
CA PRO A 52 30.54 0.89 13.17
C PRO A 52 30.31 2.11 12.28
N THR A 53 31.37 2.61 11.62
CA THR A 53 31.32 3.73 10.66
C THR A 53 30.48 3.46 9.42
N PHE A 54 30.22 2.19 9.08
CA PHE A 54 29.32 1.78 7.99
C PHE A 54 27.93 1.42 8.50
N LEU A 55 27.80 0.92 9.74
CA LEU A 55 26.49 0.77 10.38
C LEU A 55 25.80 2.14 10.55
N SER A 56 26.54 3.20 10.86
CA SER A 56 26.04 4.58 10.92
C SER A 56 25.67 5.21 9.56
N LEU A 57 25.85 4.50 8.44
CA LEU A 57 25.27 4.89 7.15
C LEU A 57 23.86 4.34 6.93
N LEU A 58 23.44 3.38 7.76
CA LEU A 58 22.06 2.92 7.77
C LEU A 58 21.23 3.92 8.59
N PRO A 59 19.99 4.22 8.16
CA PRO A 59 19.13 5.14 8.88
C PRO A 59 18.72 4.52 10.21
N ASP A 60 18.61 5.35 11.25
CA ASP A 60 18.06 4.90 12.53
C ASP A 60 16.58 4.50 12.34
N ASN A 61 16.10 3.55 13.14
CA ASN A 61 14.67 3.26 13.24
C ASN A 61 13.93 4.45 13.88
N GLU A 62 14.64 5.29 14.63
CA GLU A 62 14.20 6.60 15.13
C GLU A 62 14.58 7.76 14.18
N LEU A 63 14.69 7.54 12.86
CA LEU A 63 14.88 8.64 11.90
C LEU A 63 13.52 9.19 11.42
N PRO A 64 13.29 10.51 11.33
CA PRO A 64 12.05 11.05 10.77
C PRO A 64 11.85 10.61 9.31
N VAL A 65 10.60 10.33 8.90
CA VAL A 65 10.27 9.84 7.55
C VAL A 65 10.88 10.71 6.44
N LEU A 66 10.92 12.03 6.61
CA LEU A 66 11.53 12.94 5.62
C LEU A 66 13.05 12.77 5.50
N GLN A 67 13.72 12.64 6.64
CA GLN A 67 15.17 12.47 6.69
C GLN A 67 15.56 11.09 6.17
N PHE A 68 14.71 10.08 6.40
CA PHE A 68 14.80 8.76 5.79
C PHE A 68 14.61 8.81 4.26
N LEU A 69 13.58 9.50 3.76
CA LEU A 69 13.36 9.67 2.31
C LEU A 69 14.46 10.49 1.62
N ALA A 70 15.16 11.34 2.38
CA ALA A 70 16.34 12.07 1.93
C ALA A 70 17.67 11.30 2.14
N ALA A 71 17.65 10.14 2.81
CA ALA A 71 18.85 9.35 3.06
C ALA A 71 19.29 8.66 1.75
N PRO A 72 20.60 8.66 1.41
CA PRO A 72 21.11 8.00 0.22
C PRO A 72 21.19 6.48 0.43
N LEU A 73 20.03 5.82 0.40
CA LEU A 73 19.91 4.37 0.52
C LEU A 73 20.11 3.70 -0.85
N PRO A 74 20.84 2.58 -0.93
CA PRO A 74 21.05 1.88 -2.19
C PRO A 74 19.76 1.20 -2.68
N GLU A 75 19.49 1.28 -3.99
CA GLU A 75 18.38 0.59 -4.65
C GLU A 75 18.56 -0.93 -4.65
N GLU A 76 17.47 -1.71 -4.56
CA GLU A 76 17.53 -3.16 -4.81
C GLU A 76 17.73 -3.48 -6.31
N ASP A 77 18.55 -4.48 -6.62
CA ASP A 77 18.75 -4.97 -7.98
C ASP A 77 17.73 -6.04 -8.38
N PHE A 78 16.80 -5.65 -9.23
CA PHE A 78 15.85 -6.56 -9.86
C PHE A 78 16.44 -7.33 -11.04
N SER A 79 17.70 -7.09 -11.46
CA SER A 79 18.31 -7.79 -12.61
C SER A 79 18.55 -9.28 -12.33
N ILE A 80 18.14 -10.14 -13.25
CA ILE A 80 18.33 -11.59 -13.13
C ILE A 80 19.72 -11.96 -13.67
N LYS A 81 20.75 -11.83 -12.83
CA LYS A 81 22.09 -12.36 -13.12
C LYS A 81 22.31 -13.69 -12.39
N ILE A 82 22.45 -14.76 -13.18
CA ILE A 82 22.76 -16.10 -12.67
C ILE A 82 24.29 -16.23 -12.60
N VAL A 83 24.87 -15.75 -11.49
CA VAL A 83 26.28 -15.92 -11.14
C VAL A 83 26.37 -16.95 -10.01
N ALA A 84 27.34 -17.87 -10.08
CA ALA A 84 27.53 -18.87 -9.04
C ALA A 84 27.98 -18.19 -7.73
N ILE A 85 27.44 -18.62 -6.58
CA ILE A 85 27.68 -17.95 -5.28
C ILE A 85 29.17 -17.94 -4.92
N GLU A 86 29.91 -18.95 -5.36
CA GLU A 86 31.36 -19.08 -5.20
C GLU A 86 32.14 -18.00 -5.98
N GLU A 87 31.63 -17.53 -7.13
CA GLU A 87 32.27 -16.51 -7.96
C GLU A 87 32.17 -15.09 -7.37
N TRP A 88 31.26 -14.88 -6.42
CA TRP A 88 31.17 -13.63 -5.64
C TRP A 88 32.32 -13.48 -4.64
N PHE A 89 33.10 -14.52 -4.34
CA PHE A 89 34.17 -14.46 -3.36
C PHE A 89 35.55 -14.46 -4.04
N SER A 90 36.45 -13.56 -3.61
CA SER A 90 37.78 -13.46 -4.20
C SER A 90 38.88 -13.47 -3.14
N ASN A 91 39.98 -14.16 -3.48
CA ASN A 91 41.21 -14.16 -2.68
C ASN A 91 42.02 -12.85 -2.86
N ARG A 92 41.59 -11.96 -3.76
CA ARG A 92 42.17 -10.62 -3.93
C ARG A 92 41.76 -9.72 -2.76
N PRO A 93 42.64 -8.86 -2.22
CA PRO A 93 42.27 -7.91 -1.17
C PRO A 93 41.21 -6.92 -1.69
N PRO A 94 40.39 -6.33 -0.79
CA PRO A 94 39.47 -5.27 -1.18
C PRO A 94 40.21 -4.11 -1.86
N SER A 95 39.71 -3.71 -3.03
CA SER A 95 40.30 -2.68 -3.89
C SER A 95 39.44 -1.43 -4.01
N THR A 96 38.17 -1.54 -3.60
CA THR A 96 37.15 -0.50 -3.76
C THR A 96 36.86 0.13 -2.41
N ASN A 97 36.81 1.46 -2.35
CA ASN A 97 36.45 2.19 -1.13
C ASN A 97 35.01 1.82 -0.72
N PRO A 98 34.75 1.29 0.50
CA PRO A 98 33.41 0.83 0.86
C PRO A 98 32.37 1.96 0.96
N ASN A 99 32.75 3.24 0.88
CA ASN A 99 31.81 4.35 0.71
C ASN A 99 30.98 4.25 -0.58
N VAL A 100 31.35 3.41 -1.56
CA VAL A 100 30.51 3.14 -2.73
C VAL A 100 29.26 2.31 -2.42
N LEU A 101 29.14 1.71 -1.23
CA LEU A 101 28.04 0.79 -0.90
C LEU A 101 26.65 1.42 -0.98
N CYS A 102 26.52 2.74 -0.73
CA CYS A 102 25.29 3.49 -0.93
C CYS A 102 24.93 3.72 -2.42
N ALA A 103 25.88 3.54 -3.34
CA ALA A 103 25.70 3.65 -4.79
C ALA A 103 25.70 2.28 -5.50
N CYS A 104 26.15 1.22 -4.84
CA CYS A 104 25.99 -0.16 -5.31
C CYS A 104 24.53 -0.58 -5.14
N LYS A 105 23.92 -1.19 -6.16
CA LYS A 105 22.61 -1.81 -5.99
C LYS A 105 22.70 -3.02 -5.07
N ILE A 106 21.73 -3.16 -4.17
CA ILE A 106 21.67 -4.28 -3.24
C ILE A 106 21.24 -5.55 -3.99
N PRO A 107 21.98 -6.67 -3.93
CA PRO A 107 21.51 -7.94 -4.46
C PRO A 107 20.22 -8.39 -3.75
N ARG A 108 19.31 -9.06 -4.48
CA ARG A 108 18.06 -9.60 -3.90
C ARG A 108 18.30 -10.44 -2.65
N ARG A 109 17.32 -10.46 -1.73
CA ARG A 109 17.41 -11.20 -0.45
C ARG A 109 17.82 -12.66 -0.62
N GLU A 110 17.31 -13.39 -1.62
CA GLU A 110 17.66 -14.82 -1.83
C GLU A 110 19.09 -15.03 -2.31
N ILE A 111 19.76 -14.00 -2.84
CA ILE A 111 21.18 -14.01 -3.18
C ILE A 111 21.98 -13.68 -1.92
N LEU A 112 21.59 -12.67 -1.15
CA LEU A 112 22.25 -12.30 0.10
C LEU A 112 22.20 -13.42 1.15
N ASP A 113 21.07 -14.11 1.31
CA ASP A 113 20.95 -15.28 2.21
C ASP A 113 21.97 -16.37 1.85
N LYS A 114 22.16 -16.63 0.55
CA LYS A 114 23.16 -17.60 0.05
C LYS A 114 24.58 -17.08 0.29
N LEU A 115 24.84 -15.81 0.00
CA LEU A 115 26.15 -15.20 0.25
C LEU A 115 26.52 -15.28 1.73
N ILE A 116 25.63 -14.89 2.64
CA ILE A 116 25.84 -14.96 4.09
C ILE A 116 26.00 -16.41 4.56
N THR A 117 25.24 -17.36 3.99
CA THR A 117 25.37 -18.79 4.30
C THR A 117 26.73 -19.36 3.86
N PHE A 118 27.25 -18.94 2.70
CA PHE A 118 28.55 -19.41 2.17
C PHE A 118 29.76 -18.66 2.73
N LEU A 119 29.58 -17.42 3.20
CA LEU A 119 30.64 -16.52 3.67
C LEU A 119 31.61 -17.14 4.70
N PRO A 120 31.17 -17.94 5.71
CA PRO A 120 32.09 -18.61 6.64
C PRO A 120 33.04 -19.61 5.95
N GLN A 121 32.54 -20.35 4.96
CA GLN A 121 33.35 -21.29 4.18
C GLN A 121 34.23 -20.55 3.16
N ALA A 122 33.75 -19.47 2.54
CA ALA A 122 34.53 -18.64 1.63
C ALA A 122 35.75 -18.00 2.34
N TRP A 123 35.54 -17.45 3.54
CA TRP A 123 36.62 -16.95 4.40
C TRP A 123 37.64 -18.06 4.72
N LEU A 124 37.17 -19.24 5.15
CA LEU A 124 38.04 -20.38 5.46
C LEU A 124 38.81 -20.90 4.21
N ASN A 125 38.23 -20.74 3.01
CA ASN A 125 38.87 -21.05 1.73
C ASN A 125 39.93 -20.02 1.29
N GLY A 126 40.09 -18.89 1.99
CA GLY A 126 41.07 -17.85 1.66
C GLY A 126 40.51 -16.64 0.90
N ALA A 127 39.19 -16.50 0.78
CA ALA A 127 38.61 -15.26 0.30
C ALA A 127 38.97 -14.10 1.24
N THR A 128 39.26 -12.93 0.68
CA THR A 128 39.54 -11.68 1.41
C THR A 128 38.66 -10.51 0.95
N SER A 129 37.85 -10.71 -0.11
CA SER A 129 36.88 -9.74 -0.62
C SER A 129 35.66 -10.42 -1.26
N VAL A 130 34.63 -9.61 -1.52
CA VAL A 130 33.47 -9.93 -2.35
C VAL A 130 33.62 -9.19 -3.69
N ALA A 131 33.46 -9.91 -4.80
CA ALA A 131 33.40 -9.36 -6.16
C ALA A 131 31.93 -9.24 -6.58
N ASP A 132 31.44 -8.02 -6.73
CA ASP A 132 30.03 -7.76 -7.08
C ASP A 132 29.84 -7.74 -8.60
N PRO A 133 29.13 -8.72 -9.21
CA PRO A 133 28.85 -8.73 -10.65
C PRO A 133 27.87 -7.63 -11.09
N ASN A 134 27.28 -6.88 -10.16
CA ASN A 134 26.43 -5.72 -10.42
C ASN A 134 27.19 -4.40 -10.43
N TYR A 135 28.40 -4.36 -9.87
CA TYR A 135 29.18 -3.13 -9.75
C TYR A 135 30.52 -3.24 -10.47
N ASN A 136 30.74 -2.35 -11.45
CA ASN A 136 32.00 -2.27 -12.21
C ASN A 136 32.40 -3.62 -12.84
N ASP A 137 31.44 -4.31 -13.46
CA ASP A 137 31.57 -5.61 -14.15
C ASP A 137 32.31 -6.71 -13.34
N GLY A 138 32.16 -6.74 -12.00
CA GLY A 138 32.85 -7.70 -11.14
C GLY A 138 34.36 -7.45 -10.98
N HIS A 139 34.86 -6.30 -11.42
CA HIS A 139 36.25 -5.88 -11.23
C HIS A 139 36.49 -5.10 -9.92
N SER A 140 35.42 -4.75 -9.20
CA SER A 140 35.50 -4.13 -7.88
C SER A 140 35.43 -5.17 -6.76
N TYR A 141 36.45 -5.15 -5.91
CA TYR A 141 36.57 -6.02 -4.74
C TYR A 141 36.19 -5.23 -3.47
N LEU A 142 35.06 -5.59 -2.88
CA LEU A 142 34.49 -5.02 -1.65
C LEU A 142 34.89 -5.87 -0.42
N PRO A 143 34.83 -5.35 0.82
CA PRO A 143 35.16 -6.15 2.01
C PRO A 143 34.25 -7.37 2.23
N LEU A 144 34.75 -8.39 2.94
CA LEU A 144 33.97 -9.60 3.25
C LEU A 144 32.71 -9.35 4.08
N TRP A 145 32.63 -8.24 4.82
CA TRP A 145 31.46 -7.86 5.61
C TRP A 145 30.33 -7.24 4.76
N THR A 146 30.57 -6.92 3.48
CA THR A 146 29.60 -6.25 2.60
C THR A 146 28.23 -6.96 2.50
N PRO A 147 28.12 -8.30 2.34
CA PRO A 147 26.82 -8.97 2.31
C PRO A 147 26.01 -8.80 3.60
N ILE A 148 26.67 -8.69 4.75
CA ILE A 148 26.02 -8.46 6.05
C ILE A 148 25.52 -7.02 6.14
N TRP A 149 26.28 -6.04 5.64
CA TRP A 149 25.83 -4.65 5.55
C TRP A 149 24.63 -4.52 4.59
N TRP A 150 24.66 -5.17 3.43
CA TRP A 150 23.54 -5.19 2.48
C TRP A 150 22.27 -5.82 3.07
N MET A 151 22.39 -6.96 3.78
CA MET A 151 21.24 -7.53 4.49
C MET A 151 20.72 -6.58 5.58
N SER A 152 21.62 -5.93 6.33
CA SER A 152 21.23 -4.92 7.32
C SER A 152 20.52 -3.72 6.68
N ALA A 153 20.90 -3.34 5.47
CA ALA A 153 20.24 -2.28 4.69
C ALA A 153 18.84 -2.71 4.22
N LEU A 154 18.68 -3.93 3.68
CA LEU A 154 17.35 -4.47 3.35
C LEU A 154 16.47 -4.63 4.59
N ASP A 155 17.05 -5.08 5.70
CA ASP A 155 16.31 -5.19 6.96
C ASP A 155 15.90 -3.80 7.45
N ALA A 156 16.75 -2.77 7.40
CA ALA A 156 16.37 -1.39 7.73
C ALA A 156 15.25 -0.85 6.83
N LEU A 157 15.36 -1.05 5.52
CA LEU A 157 14.32 -0.72 4.52
C LEU A 157 13.00 -1.46 4.79
N ALA A 158 13.05 -2.71 5.26
CA ALA A 158 11.87 -3.52 5.56
C ALA A 158 11.29 -3.27 6.97
N THR A 159 12.12 -2.89 7.96
CA THR A 159 11.68 -2.58 9.32
C THR A 159 11.11 -1.18 9.47
N PHE A 160 11.38 -0.28 8.51
CA PHE A 160 10.57 0.92 8.32
C PHE A 160 9.21 0.55 7.72
N GLY A 161 8.43 -0.15 8.53
CA GLY A 161 7.23 -0.82 8.08
C GLY A 161 6.19 0.16 7.56
N TRP A 162 5.89 0.06 6.27
CA TRP A 162 4.56 0.40 5.77
C TRP A 162 3.49 -0.39 6.58
N ASN A 163 3.81 -1.59 7.07
CA ASN A 163 2.96 -2.31 8.02
C ASN A 163 3.05 -1.84 9.49
N THR A 164 3.83 -0.81 9.84
CA THR A 164 3.89 -0.26 11.20
C THR A 164 2.58 0.43 11.56
N ARG A 165 2.09 0.18 12.77
CA ARG A 165 0.87 0.78 13.29
C ARG A 165 1.12 2.18 13.85
N LEU A 166 0.76 3.20 13.08
CA LEU A 166 0.66 4.58 13.52
C LEU A 166 -0.61 4.72 14.40
N ARG A 167 -0.45 5.18 15.65
CA ARG A 167 -1.59 5.38 16.57
C ARG A 167 -2.22 6.75 16.33
N TYR A 168 -3.55 6.81 16.36
CA TYR A 168 -4.32 8.05 16.20
C TYR A 168 -5.61 7.96 17.03
N GLN A 169 -5.97 8.98 17.81
CA GLN A 169 -7.02 8.91 18.84
C GLN A 169 -7.01 7.59 19.67
N ASN A 170 -8.06 6.78 19.51
CA ASN A 170 -8.26 5.45 20.11
C ASN A 170 -8.03 4.30 19.09
N GLY A 171 -7.53 4.61 17.91
CA GLY A 171 -7.31 3.69 16.79
C GLY A 171 -5.82 3.55 16.43
N ALA A 172 -5.57 2.72 15.42
CA ALA A 172 -4.26 2.61 14.79
C ALA A 172 -4.42 2.27 13.31
N ILE A 173 -3.70 2.99 12.45
CA ILE A 173 -3.64 2.77 11.01
C ILE A 173 -2.29 2.12 10.66
N HIS A 174 -2.19 1.40 9.56
CA HIS A 174 -0.90 0.97 9.04
C HIS A 174 -0.29 2.09 8.18
N GLY A 175 1.02 2.37 8.31
CA GLY A 175 1.71 3.42 7.55
C GLY A 175 1.61 3.29 6.02
N LEU A 176 1.30 2.08 5.53
CA LEU A 176 0.97 1.76 4.14
C LEU A 176 -0.29 2.49 3.70
N ILE A 177 -1.31 2.62 4.55
CA ILE A 177 -2.53 3.34 4.20
C ILE A 177 -2.23 4.85 4.09
N CYS A 178 -1.22 5.34 4.80
CA CYS A 178 -0.70 6.70 4.62
C CYS A 178 0.09 6.90 3.31
N THR A 179 0.45 5.87 2.53
CA THR A 179 1.01 6.08 1.18
C THR A 179 -0.01 6.64 0.20
N ALA A 180 -1.31 6.56 0.50
CA ALA A 180 -2.34 7.25 -0.27
C ALA A 180 -2.13 8.78 -0.28
N LEU A 181 -1.43 9.36 0.71
CA LEU A 181 -1.02 10.77 0.72
C LEU A 181 0.12 11.09 -0.28
N LEU A 182 0.79 10.07 -0.82
CA LEU A 182 1.95 10.18 -1.71
C LEU A 182 1.64 9.79 -3.17
N GLY A 183 0.46 9.26 -3.45
CA GLY A 183 0.06 8.76 -4.76
C GLY A 183 -1.24 9.36 -5.28
N ASP A 184 -1.68 8.88 -6.45
CA ASP A 184 -2.96 9.25 -7.08
C ASP A 184 -4.14 8.43 -6.51
N GLU A 185 -3.98 7.79 -5.35
CA GLU A 185 -5.00 6.96 -4.71
C GLU A 185 -6.05 7.79 -3.96
N TRP A 186 -7.21 7.19 -3.77
CA TRP A 186 -8.31 7.81 -3.04
C TRP A 186 -8.07 7.72 -1.54
N LEU A 187 -7.96 8.88 -0.87
CA LEU A 187 -7.86 8.93 0.58
C LEU A 187 -9.11 8.33 1.22
N ASN A 188 -8.93 7.39 2.14
CA ASN A 188 -10.02 6.83 2.93
C ASN A 188 -10.36 7.72 4.14
N ASP A 189 -11.43 7.37 4.85
CA ASP A 189 -11.93 8.09 6.01
C ASP A 189 -10.98 8.07 7.22
N GLU A 190 -10.12 7.05 7.32
CA GLU A 190 -9.09 6.89 8.35
C GLU A 190 -7.96 7.92 8.14
N VAL A 191 -7.41 8.01 6.93
CA VAL A 191 -6.36 9.00 6.57
C VAL A 191 -6.89 10.43 6.71
N ILE A 192 -8.12 10.69 6.25
CA ILE A 192 -8.79 11.98 6.44
C ILE A 192 -8.94 12.30 7.94
N SER A 193 -9.31 11.32 8.78
CA SER A 193 -9.41 11.51 10.23
C SER A 193 -8.08 11.88 10.89
N ILE A 194 -6.97 11.28 10.45
CA ILE A 194 -5.62 11.57 10.95
C ILE A 194 -5.19 12.99 10.58
N VAL A 195 -5.35 13.38 9.31
CA VAL A 195 -5.04 14.75 8.84
C VAL A 195 -5.85 15.78 9.62
N ILE A 196 -7.14 15.50 9.87
CA ILE A 196 -8.00 16.34 10.70
C ILE A 196 -7.50 16.39 12.15
N GLU A 197 -7.14 15.27 12.77
CA GLU A 197 -6.63 15.23 14.16
C GLU A 197 -5.33 16.02 14.32
N GLU A 198 -4.35 15.85 13.43
CA GLU A 198 -3.12 16.65 13.47
C GLU A 198 -3.43 18.13 13.24
N THR A 199 -4.35 18.46 12.33
CA THR A 199 -4.81 19.85 12.16
C THR A 199 -5.40 20.40 13.47
N LYS A 200 -6.20 19.63 14.22
CA LYS A 200 -6.74 20.06 15.53
C LYS A 200 -5.62 20.41 16.52
N LYS A 201 -4.50 19.68 16.53
CA LYS A 201 -3.36 19.96 17.43
C LYS A 201 -2.65 21.27 17.09
N SER A 202 -2.66 21.68 15.82
CA SER A 202 -2.08 22.95 15.35
C SER A 202 -3.05 24.14 15.40
N LEU A 203 -4.34 23.94 15.71
CA LEU A 203 -5.29 25.03 15.87
C LEU A 203 -5.02 25.80 17.16
N THR A 204 -4.51 27.03 17.03
CA THR A 204 -4.32 27.99 18.13
C THR A 204 -5.56 28.85 18.41
N SER A 205 -6.63 28.71 17.63
CA SER A 205 -7.85 29.50 17.76
C SER A 205 -8.90 28.74 18.55
N ASP A 206 -9.23 29.24 19.74
CA ASP A 206 -10.29 28.70 20.60
C ASP A 206 -11.67 28.71 19.93
N HIS A 207 -11.86 29.48 18.85
CA HIS A 207 -13.14 29.62 18.14
C HIS A 207 -13.28 28.70 16.92
N ILE A 208 -12.32 27.81 16.64
CA ILE A 208 -12.43 26.84 15.54
C ILE A 208 -12.77 25.47 16.13
N LEU A 209 -14.00 25.02 15.92
CA LEU A 209 -14.35 23.63 16.05
C LEU A 209 -13.99 22.90 14.73
N LEU A 210 -13.34 21.76 14.85
CA LEU A 210 -12.99 20.90 13.72
C LEU A 210 -13.35 19.46 14.11
N GLU A 211 -14.07 18.74 13.27
CA GLU A 211 -14.39 17.32 13.46
C GLU A 211 -14.04 16.48 12.24
N ASP A 212 -13.85 15.18 12.47
CA ASP A 212 -13.45 14.20 11.45
C ASP A 212 -14.64 13.61 10.69
N SER A 213 -14.35 12.71 9.74
CA SER A 213 -15.32 12.08 8.82
C SER A 213 -16.46 11.34 9.52
N ARG A 214 -16.27 10.93 10.78
CA ARG A 214 -17.33 10.30 11.58
C ARG A 214 -18.49 11.24 11.87
N PHE A 215 -18.28 12.56 11.85
CA PHE A 215 -19.38 13.53 11.94
C PHE A 215 -20.33 13.43 10.73
N HIS A 216 -19.79 13.21 9.52
CA HIS A 216 -20.64 12.97 8.35
C HIS A 216 -21.40 11.63 8.44
N ALA A 217 -20.75 10.57 8.91
CA ALA A 217 -21.43 9.29 9.17
C ALA A 217 -22.58 9.46 10.21
N TYR A 218 -22.34 10.25 11.27
CA TYR A 218 -23.34 10.61 12.27
C TYR A 218 -24.52 11.40 11.67
N LEU A 219 -24.29 12.39 10.80
CA LEU A 219 -25.37 13.14 10.14
C LEU A 219 -26.29 12.24 9.29
N ASN A 220 -25.71 11.24 8.61
CA ASN A 220 -26.49 10.24 7.87
C ASN A 220 -27.30 9.33 8.82
N GLY A 221 -26.71 8.91 9.95
CA GLY A 221 -27.41 8.15 10.98
C GLY A 221 -28.59 8.91 11.61
N PHE A 222 -28.39 10.21 11.89
CA PHE A 222 -29.36 11.13 12.46
C PHE A 222 -30.64 11.23 11.62
N SER A 223 -30.55 11.46 10.31
CA SER A 223 -31.74 11.60 9.46
C SER A 223 -32.48 10.27 9.25
N ALA A 224 -31.77 9.13 9.33
CA ALA A 224 -32.37 7.81 9.19
C ALA A 224 -33.13 7.33 10.45
N HIS A 225 -32.72 7.72 11.66
CA HIS A 225 -33.24 7.16 12.92
C HIS A 225 -33.79 8.19 13.92
N GLY A 226 -33.55 9.49 13.69
CA GLY A 226 -33.84 10.55 14.66
C GLY A 226 -32.82 10.61 15.80
N ILE A 227 -33.12 11.46 16.79
CA ILE A 227 -32.23 11.68 17.94
C ILE A 227 -32.43 10.60 19.00
N GLU A 228 -31.47 9.69 19.14
CA GLU A 228 -31.21 9.02 20.41
C GLU A 228 -30.16 9.84 21.19
N ASP A 229 -30.54 10.37 22.36
CA ASP A 229 -29.75 11.34 23.16
C ASP A 229 -28.36 10.83 23.60
N GLY A 230 -28.08 9.53 23.47
CA GLY A 230 -26.82 8.89 23.87
C GLY A 230 -25.62 9.24 23.00
N GLU A 231 -25.77 9.15 21.66
CA GLU A 231 -24.66 9.43 20.72
C GLU A 231 -24.46 10.92 20.44
N LEU A 232 -25.46 11.75 20.76
CA LEU A 232 -25.37 13.22 20.71
C LEU A 232 -24.31 13.80 21.68
N GLY A 233 -23.65 12.93 22.46
CA GLY A 233 -22.79 13.22 23.59
C GLY A 233 -21.72 14.27 23.34
N ARG A 234 -20.67 13.99 22.57
CA ARG A 234 -19.52 14.92 22.53
C ARG A 234 -19.75 16.14 21.65
N ILE A 235 -20.02 15.92 20.35
CA ILE A 235 -20.16 17.00 19.36
C ILE A 235 -21.45 17.80 19.63
N GLY A 236 -22.57 17.11 19.88
CA GLY A 236 -23.84 17.77 20.21
C GLY A 236 -23.77 18.60 21.49
N ARG A 237 -23.04 18.18 22.54
CA ARG A 237 -22.81 19.04 23.72
C ARG A 237 -21.84 20.19 23.45
N ALA A 238 -20.79 19.99 22.65
CA ALA A 238 -19.86 21.07 22.29
C ALA A 238 -20.58 22.17 21.51
N VAL A 239 -21.33 21.80 20.47
CA VAL A 239 -22.10 22.74 19.65
C VAL A 239 -23.25 23.36 20.46
N LYS A 240 -24.02 22.60 21.25
CA LYS A 240 -25.01 23.16 22.18
C LYS A 240 -24.40 24.08 23.27
N LYS A 241 -23.11 23.96 23.58
CA LYS A 241 -22.40 24.89 24.49
C LYS A 241 -22.08 26.19 23.76
N ILE A 242 -21.48 26.11 22.57
CA ILE A 242 -21.21 27.25 21.68
C ILE A 242 -22.49 28.08 21.44
N LEU A 243 -23.60 27.40 21.16
CA LEU A 243 -24.89 28.03 20.85
C LEU A 243 -25.64 28.62 22.04
N LYS A 244 -25.22 28.27 23.27
CA LYS A 244 -25.74 28.89 24.50
C LYS A 244 -24.90 30.08 24.95
N ASP A 245 -23.72 30.24 24.37
CA ASP A 245 -22.82 31.36 24.62
C ASP A 245 -23.07 32.43 23.55
N GLU A 246 -24.19 33.16 23.70
CA GLU A 246 -24.59 34.24 22.77
C GLU A 246 -23.48 35.29 22.60
N THR A 247 -22.61 35.46 23.59
CA THR A 247 -21.44 36.35 23.55
C THR A 247 -20.30 35.84 22.69
N ALA A 248 -20.11 34.52 22.59
CA ALA A 248 -19.07 33.92 21.76
C ALA A 248 -19.57 33.51 20.36
N LEU A 249 -20.89 33.34 20.18
CA LEU A 249 -21.55 32.82 18.98
C LEU A 249 -21.09 33.49 17.67
N GLY A 250 -20.83 34.81 17.73
CA GLY A 250 -20.29 35.65 16.64
C GLY A 250 -18.84 35.40 16.23
N GLN A 251 -18.17 34.37 16.75
CA GLN A 251 -16.75 34.08 16.45
C GLN A 251 -16.50 32.62 16.04
N TRP A 252 -17.43 31.70 16.31
CA TRP A 252 -17.20 30.28 16.10
C TRP A 252 -17.36 29.84 14.64
N LYS A 253 -16.44 29.01 14.18
CA LYS A 253 -16.54 28.27 12.91
C LYS A 253 -16.37 26.78 13.17
N PHE A 254 -17.18 25.97 12.51
CA PHE A 254 -17.17 24.52 12.63
C PHE A 254 -16.90 23.87 11.26
N PHE A 255 -15.77 23.20 11.13
CA PHE A 255 -15.34 22.52 9.91
C PHE A 255 -15.39 20.99 10.08
N PHE A 256 -15.68 20.27 9.00
CA PHE A 256 -15.74 18.80 8.97
C PHE A 256 -15.69 18.30 7.53
N PRO A 257 -15.09 17.13 7.23
CA PRO A 257 -15.14 16.54 5.91
C PRO A 257 -16.49 15.84 5.66
N ILE A 258 -16.96 15.88 4.41
CA ILE A 258 -18.20 15.24 3.93
C ILE A 258 -17.82 14.30 2.79
N PHE A 259 -18.35 13.07 2.80
CA PHE A 259 -18.11 12.05 1.76
C PHE A 259 -19.34 11.95 0.85
N VAL A 260 -19.29 12.65 -0.28
CA VAL A 260 -20.42 12.79 -1.22
C VAL A 260 -20.42 11.63 -2.21
N ASN A 261 -21.61 11.09 -2.52
CA ASN A 261 -21.85 10.04 -3.53
C ASN A 261 -20.98 8.75 -3.38
N ASN A 262 -20.41 8.51 -2.19
CA ASN A 262 -19.41 7.46 -1.93
C ASN A 262 -18.15 7.52 -2.83
N ASN A 263 -17.88 8.66 -3.44
CA ASN A 263 -16.79 8.82 -4.40
C ASN A 263 -16.29 10.27 -4.49
N HIS A 264 -16.41 11.07 -3.43
CA HIS A 264 -15.81 12.40 -3.38
C HIS A 264 -15.69 12.92 -1.93
N TRP A 265 -14.55 13.55 -1.60
CA TRP A 265 -14.38 14.27 -0.35
C TRP A 265 -14.47 15.77 -0.57
N ILE A 266 -15.29 16.44 0.23
CA ILE A 266 -15.41 17.90 0.27
C ILE A 266 -15.27 18.40 1.72
N ALA A 267 -14.95 19.68 1.89
CA ALA A 267 -15.00 20.32 3.19
C ALA A 267 -16.41 20.90 3.45
N GLY A 268 -17.02 20.59 4.58
CA GLY A 268 -18.15 21.30 5.15
C GLY A 268 -17.69 22.40 6.11
N CYS A 269 -18.44 23.50 6.17
CA CYS A 269 -18.23 24.61 7.10
C CYS A 269 -19.56 25.13 7.63
N MET A 270 -19.64 25.39 8.94
CA MET A 270 -20.67 26.21 9.56
C MET A 270 -20.01 27.44 10.18
N ASP A 271 -20.53 28.63 9.90
CA ASP A 271 -20.01 29.90 10.39
C ASP A 271 -21.12 30.54 11.26
N PHE A 272 -21.03 30.38 12.58
CA PHE A 272 -22.16 30.67 13.46
C PHE A 272 -22.49 32.17 13.55
N ASP A 273 -21.51 33.04 13.32
CA ASP A 273 -21.66 34.51 13.29
C ASP A 273 -22.66 34.95 12.23
N ARG A 274 -22.38 34.55 11.00
CA ARG A 274 -23.21 34.82 9.84
C ARG A 274 -24.38 33.82 9.72
N LYS A 275 -24.45 32.84 10.62
CA LYS A 275 -25.31 31.64 10.58
C LYS A 275 -25.05 30.72 9.37
N GLU A 276 -23.92 30.86 8.69
CA GLU A 276 -23.67 30.23 7.39
C GLU A 276 -23.50 28.71 7.47
N VAL A 277 -23.96 28.02 6.42
CA VAL A 277 -23.57 26.63 6.12
C VAL A 277 -23.04 26.62 4.69
N GLY A 278 -21.74 26.43 4.55
CA GLY A 278 -21.07 26.33 3.27
C GLY A 278 -20.35 25.01 3.06
N TYR A 279 -19.81 24.86 1.86
CA TYR A 279 -18.95 23.76 1.49
C TYR A 279 -17.79 24.22 0.60
N GLY A 280 -16.82 23.33 0.46
CA GLY A 280 -15.67 23.46 -0.41
C GLY A 280 -15.44 22.20 -1.23
N ASP A 281 -15.74 22.31 -2.52
CA ASP A 281 -15.56 21.27 -3.53
C ASP A 281 -14.45 21.66 -4.54
N SER A 282 -13.42 20.81 -4.65
CA SER A 282 -12.31 20.95 -5.60
C SER A 282 -12.69 20.67 -7.06
N LEU A 283 -13.73 19.85 -7.29
CA LEU A 283 -14.22 19.44 -8.61
C LEU A 283 -15.23 20.43 -9.22
N LYS A 284 -15.59 21.50 -8.49
CA LYS A 284 -16.56 22.52 -8.91
C LYS A 284 -17.92 21.95 -9.34
N THR A 285 -18.36 20.85 -8.72
CA THR A 285 -19.66 20.25 -8.99
C THR A 285 -20.80 21.09 -8.42
N ALA A 286 -22.04 20.73 -8.77
CA ALA A 286 -23.21 21.36 -8.17
C ALA A 286 -23.26 21.08 -6.67
N ALA A 287 -23.84 22.00 -5.90
CA ALA A 287 -23.90 21.88 -4.45
C ALA A 287 -24.51 20.52 -4.01
N PRO A 288 -23.91 19.83 -3.03
CA PRO A 288 -24.40 18.56 -2.51
C PRO A 288 -25.62 18.81 -1.63
N THR A 289 -26.76 19.04 -2.27
CA THR A 289 -27.97 19.55 -1.62
C THR A 289 -28.53 18.58 -0.57
N SER A 290 -28.31 17.28 -0.73
CA SER A 290 -28.67 16.25 0.24
C SER A 290 -27.88 16.42 1.54
N GLU A 291 -26.56 16.42 1.45
CA GLU A 291 -25.63 16.47 2.57
C GLU A 291 -25.70 17.83 3.29
N LEU A 292 -25.87 18.93 2.54
CA LEU A 292 -26.13 20.25 3.12
C LEU A 292 -27.53 20.37 3.74
N HIS A 293 -28.52 19.60 3.25
CA HIS A 293 -29.83 19.53 3.91
C HIS A 293 -29.73 18.74 5.22
N LEU A 294 -28.96 17.65 5.28
CA LEU A 294 -28.68 16.93 6.53
C LEU A 294 -27.99 17.82 7.57
N VAL A 295 -26.98 18.58 7.15
CA VAL A 295 -26.32 19.59 8.01
C VAL A 295 -27.33 20.62 8.51
N ARG A 296 -28.19 21.13 7.61
CA ARG A 296 -29.19 22.13 7.97
C ARG A 296 -30.29 21.57 8.86
N GLU A 297 -30.79 20.36 8.63
CA GLU A 297 -31.81 19.69 9.45
C GLU A 297 -31.26 19.39 10.85
N TRP A 298 -30.02 18.90 10.92
CA TRP A 298 -29.30 18.73 12.19
C TRP A 298 -29.12 20.08 12.91
N LEU A 299 -28.68 21.13 12.21
CA LEU A 299 -28.60 22.48 12.77
C LEU A 299 -29.97 22.99 13.21
N GLU A 300 -31.03 22.89 12.42
CA GLU A 300 -32.39 23.34 12.78
C GLU A 300 -32.92 22.57 14.00
N SER A 301 -32.52 21.32 14.21
CA SER A 301 -32.80 20.54 15.43
C SER A 301 -31.96 20.98 16.66
N VAL A 302 -30.94 21.82 16.46
CA VAL A 302 -29.93 22.22 17.46
C VAL A 302 -29.86 23.76 17.67
N THR A 303 -30.27 24.58 16.69
CA THR A 303 -30.11 26.06 16.61
C THR A 303 -31.40 26.81 16.27
N GLY A 304 -32.00 26.50 15.12
CA GLY A 304 -32.85 27.44 14.38
C GLY A 304 -32.06 28.55 13.65
N GLU A 305 -32.17 28.60 12.33
CA GLU A 305 -31.76 29.70 11.41
C GLU A 305 -30.25 29.82 11.02
N THR A 306 -29.95 30.52 9.91
CA THR A 306 -29.10 29.96 8.81
C THR A 306 -28.45 30.95 7.77
N TYR A 307 -27.54 30.42 6.90
CA TYR A 307 -27.05 30.77 5.51
C TYR A 307 -25.77 31.63 5.25
N ILE A 308 -24.81 31.34 4.31
CA ILE A 308 -24.50 30.17 3.40
C ILE A 308 -23.00 29.96 2.89
N CYS A 309 -22.01 30.86 3.07
CA CYS A 309 -20.62 30.88 2.49
C CYS A 309 -19.57 29.76 2.88
N GLY A 310 -18.47 29.54 2.09
CA GLY A 310 -17.43 28.50 2.33
C GLY A 310 -16.04 28.59 1.59
N ILE A 311 -15.88 28.14 0.33
CA ILE A 311 -14.53 27.80 -0.22
C ILE A 311 -13.55 28.94 -0.54
N MET A 312 -14.02 30.18 -0.78
CA MET A 312 -13.08 31.31 -0.82
C MET A 312 -12.32 31.41 0.52
N ALA A 313 -12.92 30.91 1.62
CA ALA A 313 -12.28 30.91 2.93
C ALA A 313 -11.03 30.04 3.01
N LEU A 314 -10.77 28.97 2.25
CA LEU A 314 -9.52 28.21 2.52
C LEU A 314 -8.24 28.98 2.12
N ASN A 315 -8.27 29.69 1.00
CA ASN A 315 -7.19 30.62 0.63
C ASN A 315 -7.34 31.98 1.34
N ALA A 316 -8.57 32.47 1.55
CA ALA A 316 -8.80 33.72 2.27
C ALA A 316 -8.58 33.63 3.80
N ILE A 317 -8.68 32.46 4.44
CA ILE A 317 -8.33 32.24 5.86
C ILE A 317 -6.83 32.44 6.00
N ARG A 318 -6.01 31.83 5.13
CA ARG A 318 -4.56 32.08 5.12
C ARG A 318 -4.24 33.54 4.80
N HIS A 319 -4.86 34.14 3.79
CA HIS A 319 -4.70 35.57 3.48
C HIS A 319 -5.05 36.48 4.67
N GLN A 320 -6.18 36.24 5.33
CA GLN A 320 -6.70 37.11 6.39
C GLN A 320 -6.02 36.89 7.76
N VAL A 321 -5.48 35.69 8.03
CA VAL A 321 -4.83 35.34 9.30
C VAL A 321 -3.31 35.54 9.25
N LEU A 322 -2.69 35.41 8.06
CA LEU A 322 -1.22 35.36 7.90
C LEU A 322 -0.68 36.34 6.84
N ASP A 323 -1.52 37.24 6.28
CA ASP A 323 -1.19 38.27 5.28
C ASP A 323 -0.48 37.76 4.00
N ILE A 324 -0.73 36.50 3.63
CA ILE A 324 -0.19 35.86 2.40
C ILE A 324 -1.09 36.17 1.19
N PRO A 325 -0.55 36.38 -0.03
CA PRO A 325 -1.38 36.75 -1.19
C PRO A 325 -2.44 35.71 -1.57
N LEU A 326 -3.63 36.19 -1.96
CA LEU A 326 -4.65 35.36 -2.62
C LEU A 326 -4.10 34.76 -3.93
N TRP A 327 -4.46 33.52 -4.23
CA TRP A 327 -3.99 32.80 -5.41
C TRP A 327 -4.44 33.47 -6.72
N SER A 328 -3.58 33.41 -7.75
CA SER A 328 -3.85 33.93 -9.09
C SER A 328 -3.51 32.91 -10.18
N GLU A 329 -4.05 33.12 -11.39
CA GLU A 329 -3.97 32.16 -12.50
C GLU A 329 -2.55 31.96 -13.07
N TYR A 330 -1.58 32.81 -12.68
CA TYR A 330 -0.20 32.78 -13.18
C TYR A 330 0.80 32.02 -12.28
N SER A 331 0.47 31.71 -11.03
CA SER A 331 1.39 31.08 -10.05
C SER A 331 1.22 29.56 -9.96
N ARG A 332 1.27 28.88 -11.13
CA ARG A 332 1.00 27.43 -11.21
C ARG A 332 2.16 26.53 -10.76
N GLY A 333 3.37 27.09 -10.59
CA GLY A 333 4.54 26.38 -10.07
C GLY A 333 4.55 26.27 -8.54
N ASP A 334 3.96 27.24 -7.84
CA ASP A 334 4.03 27.35 -6.38
C ASP A 334 3.07 26.38 -5.67
N ILE A 335 2.05 25.90 -6.37
CA ILE A 335 1.05 24.92 -5.86
C ILE A 335 1.75 23.63 -5.41
N ASN A 336 2.73 23.14 -6.18
CA ASN A 336 3.44 21.91 -5.86
C ASN A 336 4.41 22.11 -4.67
N LEU A 337 5.00 23.30 -4.53
CA LEU A 337 5.88 23.62 -3.40
C LEU A 337 5.11 23.73 -2.08
N ASP A 338 3.91 24.31 -2.09
CA ASP A 338 3.05 24.38 -0.90
C ASP A 338 2.57 22.98 -0.47
N CYS A 339 2.22 22.10 -1.42
CA CYS A 339 1.91 20.69 -1.13
C CYS A 339 3.10 19.90 -0.54
N ILE A 340 4.32 20.14 -1.04
CA ILE A 340 5.55 19.54 -0.47
C ILE A 340 5.84 20.11 0.93
N SER A 341 5.57 21.39 1.18
CA SER A 341 5.66 21.98 2.52
C SER A 341 4.70 21.31 3.52
N TRP A 342 3.49 20.95 3.09
CA TRP A 342 2.52 20.25 3.94
C TRP A 342 2.99 18.85 4.32
N PHE A 343 3.55 18.10 3.38
CA PHE A 343 4.13 16.78 3.65
C PHE A 343 5.25 16.86 4.71
N ASN A 344 6.11 17.88 4.62
CA ASN A 344 7.19 18.07 5.58
C ASN A 344 6.68 18.40 7.00
N ILE A 345 5.71 19.31 7.13
CA ILE A 345 5.17 19.71 8.43
C ILE A 345 4.46 18.55 9.15
N ILE A 346 3.79 17.67 8.40
CA ILE A 346 3.11 16.50 8.97
C ILE A 346 4.13 15.50 9.53
N ALA A 347 5.14 15.13 8.75
CA ALA A 347 6.12 14.13 9.14
C ALA A 347 7.07 14.58 10.27
N GLU A 348 7.36 15.88 10.39
CA GLU A 348 8.18 16.43 11.48
C GLU A 348 7.43 16.46 12.83
N ASN A 349 6.13 16.73 12.83
CA ASN A 349 5.33 16.75 14.05
C ASN A 349 4.96 15.34 14.56
N THR A 350 4.68 14.40 13.65
CA THR A 350 4.49 12.98 14.03
C THR A 350 5.75 12.38 14.67
N TYR A 351 6.93 12.83 14.24
CA TYR A 351 8.21 12.43 14.82
C TYR A 351 8.40 12.91 16.28
N LEU A 352 8.14 14.19 16.55
CA LEU A 352 8.29 14.79 17.88
C LEU A 352 7.28 14.23 18.91
N ALA A 353 6.10 13.82 18.46
CA ALA A 353 5.14 13.10 19.31
C ALA A 353 5.69 11.72 19.73
N CYS A 354 6.34 11.00 18.82
CA CYS A 354 6.87 9.67 19.08
C CYS A 354 8.05 9.68 20.09
N GLN A 355 8.94 10.68 20.04
CA GLN A 355 10.01 10.83 21.04
C GLN A 355 9.49 11.10 22.46
N LYS A 356 8.40 11.87 22.63
CA LYS A 356 7.85 12.18 23.96
C LYS A 356 7.31 10.96 24.69
N ASP A 357 6.68 10.03 23.98
CA ASP A 357 6.14 8.81 24.56
C ASP A 357 7.25 7.79 24.93
N VAL A 358 8.37 7.78 24.20
CA VAL A 358 9.57 6.99 24.57
C VAL A 358 10.21 7.53 25.85
N ILE A 359 10.33 8.86 25.98
CA ILE A 359 10.96 9.51 27.15
C ILE A 359 10.10 9.40 28.42
N MET A 360 8.76 9.34 28.31
CA MET A 360 7.86 9.21 29.47
C MET A 360 7.41 7.76 29.76
N GLY A 361 7.86 6.77 28.97
CA GLY A 361 7.41 5.38 29.08
C GLY A 361 8.10 4.53 30.16
N THR A 362 9.27 4.92 30.68
CA THR A 362 10.09 4.11 31.62
C THR A 362 9.82 4.42 33.10
N GLY A 363 8.55 4.59 33.46
CA GLY A 363 8.11 4.73 34.84
C GLY A 363 8.09 3.38 35.59
N ASN A 364 9.26 2.84 35.97
CA ASN A 364 9.51 1.96 37.14
C ASN A 364 10.88 1.21 37.07
N ASP A 365 12.03 1.89 37.04
CA ASP A 365 13.31 1.27 37.51
C ASP A 365 14.47 2.25 37.85
N CYS A 366 14.17 3.51 38.19
CA CYS A 366 15.21 4.52 38.43
C CYS A 366 16.12 4.26 39.66
N ASP A 367 15.68 3.46 40.63
CA ASP A 367 16.45 3.19 41.84
C ASP A 367 17.59 2.16 41.64
N GLN A 368 17.54 1.33 40.59
CA GLN A 368 18.60 0.35 40.31
C GLN A 368 19.76 0.94 39.50
N LEU A 369 19.48 1.87 38.58
CA LEU A 369 20.50 2.46 37.70
C LEU A 369 21.48 3.36 38.46
N ALA A 370 21.02 4.06 39.50
CA ALA A 370 21.85 4.91 40.36
C ALA A 370 22.91 4.12 41.18
N SER A 371 22.72 2.81 41.34
CA SER A 371 23.68 1.91 42.02
C SER A 371 24.81 1.46 41.08
N ALA A 372 24.54 1.31 39.78
CA ALA A 372 25.48 0.73 38.81
C ALA A 372 26.52 1.72 38.26
N ILE A 373 26.23 3.02 38.27
CA ILE A 373 27.08 4.07 37.64
C ILE A 373 28.23 4.55 38.56
N LYS A 374 28.34 4.04 39.80
CA LYS A 374 29.28 4.54 40.82
C LYS A 374 30.62 3.80 40.90
N THR A 375 30.90 2.91 39.96
CA THR A 375 32.16 2.17 39.81
C THR A 375 32.57 2.18 38.33
N ASP A 376 33.88 2.25 38.08
CA ASP A 376 34.54 2.18 36.77
C ASP A 376 34.49 3.45 35.88
N VAL A 377 34.95 4.58 36.43
CA VAL A 377 35.68 5.61 35.64
C VAL A 377 36.89 6.14 36.42
N GLU A 378 37.95 5.32 36.52
CA GLU A 378 39.32 5.81 36.71
C GLU A 378 40.23 5.13 35.65
N ASP A 379 41.30 5.83 35.26
CA ASP A 379 42.32 5.45 34.26
C ASP A 379 41.90 5.33 32.77
N THR A 380 42.03 6.43 32.02
CA THR A 380 42.93 6.57 30.83
C THR A 380 42.94 8.03 30.34
N PRO A 381 44.11 8.67 30.08
CA PRO A 381 44.19 10.11 29.80
C PRO A 381 43.95 10.50 28.33
N LEU A 382 43.18 11.56 28.10
CA LEU A 382 42.97 12.20 26.80
C LEU A 382 44.03 13.28 26.53
N TYR A 383 44.66 13.23 25.36
CA TYR A 383 45.55 14.28 24.87
C TYR A 383 44.75 15.46 24.29
N PHE A 384 45.05 16.68 24.75
CA PHE A 384 44.58 17.90 24.12
C PHE A 384 45.41 18.25 22.88
N VAL A 385 44.75 18.41 21.74
CA VAL A 385 45.12 19.39 20.71
C VAL A 385 43.83 20.14 20.39
N GLY A 386 43.80 21.43 20.69
CA GLY A 386 42.61 22.25 20.45
C GLY A 386 42.66 22.94 19.09
N ASP A 387 41.50 23.42 18.65
CA ASP A 387 41.41 24.77 18.08
C ASP A 387 40.05 25.39 18.41
N ARG A 388 40.04 26.72 18.56
CA ARG A 388 38.85 27.51 18.92
C ARG A 388 38.08 27.94 17.67
N VAL A 389 36.75 27.89 17.75
CA VAL A 389 35.88 28.88 17.10
C VAL A 389 34.79 29.27 18.10
N ASP A 390 34.67 30.57 18.37
CA ASP A 390 33.67 31.13 19.28
C ASP A 390 32.27 31.15 18.64
N ILE A 391 31.23 30.82 19.41
CA ILE A 391 29.84 31.21 19.16
C ILE A 391 29.34 31.89 20.44
N GLY A 392 28.91 33.14 20.33
CA GLY A 392 28.56 33.98 21.46
C GLY A 392 27.13 33.77 21.99
N ASP A 393 27.02 33.86 23.32
CA ASP A 393 25.97 34.51 24.11
C ASP A 393 24.55 34.67 23.52
N GLU A 394 23.56 34.01 24.13
CA GLU A 394 22.57 34.66 25.01
C GLU A 394 21.46 33.68 25.48
N ILE A 395 21.62 33.05 26.66
CA ILE A 395 20.53 32.81 27.62
C ILE A 395 21.13 32.89 29.02
N SER A 396 20.62 33.79 29.87
CA SER A 396 20.99 33.86 31.28
C SER A 396 19.84 34.37 32.16
N MET A 397 19.88 34.01 33.44
CA MET A 397 18.97 34.39 34.54
C MET A 397 17.51 33.91 34.45
N VAL A 398 17.16 32.91 35.27
CA VAL A 398 16.56 33.16 36.59
C VAL A 398 17.03 32.09 37.60
N LEU A 399 17.93 32.47 38.51
CA LEU A 399 18.04 31.86 39.84
C LEU A 399 18.47 32.96 40.82
N ALA A 400 17.63 33.22 41.82
CA ALA A 400 17.97 34.01 42.99
C ALA A 400 17.55 33.22 44.23
N VAL A 401 18.51 32.99 45.13
CA VAL A 401 18.37 32.25 46.38
C VAL A 401 18.47 33.24 47.54
N GLU A 402 17.61 33.10 48.54
CA GLU A 402 17.84 33.40 49.98
C GLU A 402 16.57 32.93 50.73
N SER A 403 16.57 31.81 51.45
CA SER A 403 17.11 31.56 52.81
C SER A 403 16.26 32.16 53.95
N GLY A 404 15.71 31.32 54.82
CA GLY A 404 15.02 31.72 56.04
C GLY A 404 14.26 30.55 56.70
N SER A 405 14.38 30.39 58.02
CA SER A 405 14.01 29.16 58.73
C SER A 405 12.73 29.26 59.57
N LEU A 406 12.07 28.10 59.72
CA LEU A 406 11.34 27.62 60.91
C LEU A 406 9.89 28.07 61.20
N GLU A 407 9.18 27.10 61.80
CA GLU A 407 7.92 27.15 62.58
C GLU A 407 6.55 26.99 61.85
N VAL A 408 5.52 26.75 62.68
CA VAL A 408 4.39 25.82 62.44
C VAL A 408 3.03 26.53 62.58
N SER A 409 1.97 25.92 62.03
CA SER A 409 0.53 26.33 62.04
C SER A 409 0.18 27.44 61.05
N GLY A 410 -1.05 27.57 60.53
CA GLY A 410 -2.28 26.78 60.68
C GLY A 410 -3.47 27.49 59.99
N SER A 411 -4.62 26.81 59.86
CA SER A 411 -5.96 27.32 59.44
C SER A 411 -6.13 28.05 58.09
N GLU A 412 -6.74 27.35 57.12
CA GLU A 412 -8.17 27.47 56.70
C GLU A 412 -8.80 28.83 56.27
N ILE A 413 -9.74 28.75 55.30
CA ILE A 413 -10.70 29.78 54.80
C ILE A 413 -10.08 30.90 53.92
N GLY A 414 -10.66 31.36 52.79
CA GLY A 414 -11.82 30.90 52.02
C GLY A 414 -12.48 32.03 51.19
N LEU A 415 -12.98 31.67 50.00
CA LEU A 415 -14.05 32.31 49.19
C LEU A 415 -13.92 33.73 48.57
N GLU A 416 -14.53 33.77 47.37
CA GLU A 416 -15.38 34.83 46.78
C GLU A 416 -14.86 35.81 45.72
N ALA A 417 -15.82 36.22 44.88
CA ALA A 417 -15.63 36.83 43.56
C ALA A 417 -16.54 38.06 43.37
N GLY A 418 -16.19 38.93 42.42
CA GLY A 418 -17.05 39.97 41.85
C GLY A 418 -16.51 40.34 40.45
N ALA A 419 -17.28 40.47 39.37
CA ALA A 419 -18.59 41.10 39.12
C ALA A 419 -18.49 42.55 38.59
N GLY A 420 -19.13 42.79 37.44
CA GLY A 420 -19.32 44.08 36.74
C GLY A 420 -19.75 43.77 35.28
N CYS A 421 -20.94 44.11 34.77
CA CYS A 421 -21.57 45.45 34.58
C CYS A 421 -20.87 46.24 33.43
N ALA A 422 -21.55 46.89 32.47
CA ALA A 422 -22.98 47.23 32.32
C ALA A 422 -23.38 47.60 30.85
N GLU A 423 -24.70 47.70 30.60
CA GLU A 423 -25.43 48.69 29.72
C GLU A 423 -25.11 48.85 28.20
N ALA A 424 -26.01 49.35 27.31
CA ALA A 424 -27.48 49.38 27.19
C ALA A 424 -27.93 50.07 25.84
N HIS A 425 -29.21 49.92 25.42
CA HIS A 425 -30.00 50.80 24.50
C HIS A 425 -29.55 50.92 22.99
N ASP A 426 -30.41 51.12 21.96
CA ASP A 426 -31.88 51.02 21.80
C ASP A 426 -32.35 51.01 20.31
N ILE A 427 -33.62 50.60 20.06
CA ILE A 427 -34.60 51.10 19.05
C ILE A 427 -34.43 50.91 17.50
N GLN A 428 -35.37 50.09 16.95
CA GLN A 428 -36.25 50.27 15.74
C GLN A 428 -35.66 50.52 14.33
N ASP A 429 -36.28 50.13 13.19
CA ASP A 429 -37.53 49.42 12.85
C ASP A 429 -37.40 48.93 11.37
N TRP A 430 -38.25 48.02 10.88
CA TRP A 430 -39.00 48.06 9.58
C TRP A 430 -39.72 46.71 9.29
N LYS A 431 -40.66 46.69 8.32
CA LYS A 431 -41.89 45.87 8.39
C LYS A 431 -41.92 44.52 7.63
N PRO A 432 -42.71 43.53 8.10
CA PRO A 432 -42.87 42.20 7.49
C PRO A 432 -44.00 42.12 6.43
N LEU A 433 -44.08 40.98 5.73
CA LEU A 433 -45.20 40.58 4.86
C LEU A 433 -46.10 39.52 5.53
N ALA A 434 -47.36 39.45 5.09
CA ALA A 434 -48.50 38.92 5.84
C ALA A 434 -48.65 37.37 5.86
N PRO A 435 -49.34 36.80 6.88
CA PRO A 435 -49.43 35.35 7.12
C PRO A 435 -50.64 34.67 6.44
N ILE A 436 -50.59 33.33 6.37
CA ILE A 436 -51.75 32.46 6.07
C ILE A 436 -51.89 31.40 7.19
N PHE A 437 -53.12 31.09 7.58
CA PHE A 437 -53.46 30.42 8.85
C PHE A 437 -53.44 28.87 8.84
N LEU A 438 -53.37 28.34 10.06
CA LEU A 438 -53.29 26.92 10.47
C LEU A 438 -54.62 26.14 10.37
N HIS A 439 -54.50 24.81 10.30
CA HIS A 439 -55.14 23.81 11.20
C HIS A 439 -54.59 22.41 10.86
N GLY A 440 -54.47 21.43 11.78
CA GLY A 440 -54.69 21.41 13.23
C GLY A 440 -54.80 19.97 13.77
N GLU A 441 -54.34 19.73 15.01
CA GLU A 441 -54.56 18.58 15.94
C GLU A 441 -54.50 17.12 15.41
N ALA A 442 -53.67 16.18 15.89
CA ALA A 442 -53.27 15.74 17.26
C ALA A 442 -54.17 14.64 17.91
N LYS A 443 -53.49 13.62 18.49
CA LYS A 443 -53.87 12.64 19.58
C LYS A 443 -53.37 11.22 19.23
N LYS A 444 -52.49 10.61 20.05
CA LYS A 444 -52.76 9.79 21.27
C LYS A 444 -53.44 8.44 20.91
N GLN A 445 -53.15 7.28 21.54
CA GLN A 445 -52.51 7.05 22.85
C GLN A 445 -52.07 5.57 23.08
N LEU A 446 -51.04 5.40 23.94
CA LEU A 446 -50.88 4.39 25.02
C LEU A 446 -50.89 2.84 24.76
N ARG A 447 -49.79 2.19 25.21
CA ARG A 447 -49.69 1.03 26.14
C ARG A 447 -50.35 -0.34 25.79
N SER A 448 -49.89 -1.49 26.32
CA SER A 448 -48.74 -1.84 27.18
C SER A 448 -48.49 -3.36 27.20
N ASP A 449 -47.21 -3.72 27.33
CA ASP A 449 -46.60 -4.73 28.23
C ASP A 449 -47.42 -5.94 28.71
N THR A 450 -46.87 -7.14 28.52
CA THR A 450 -46.38 -8.13 29.54
C THR A 450 -46.25 -9.50 28.84
N ALA A 451 -45.09 -10.16 28.79
CA ALA A 451 -44.23 -10.78 29.83
C ALA A 451 -44.54 -12.27 30.06
N ASP A 452 -43.46 -13.08 29.98
CA ASP A 452 -43.21 -14.35 30.70
C ASP A 452 -44.07 -15.61 30.43
N SER A 453 -43.57 -16.84 30.59
CA SER A 453 -42.19 -17.33 30.80
C SER A 453 -42.11 -18.86 30.58
N THR A 454 -40.96 -19.38 30.14
CA THR A 454 -40.33 -20.70 30.44
C THR A 454 -41.16 -22.01 30.54
N SER A 455 -40.63 -23.11 29.95
CA SER A 455 -40.17 -24.33 30.68
C SER A 455 -40.45 -25.71 30.02
N ARG A 456 -39.35 -26.39 29.62
CA ARG A 456 -39.02 -27.84 29.80
C ARG A 456 -39.73 -29.01 29.05
N ASP A 457 -38.88 -29.73 28.31
CA ASP A 457 -38.47 -31.15 28.51
C ASP A 457 -39.33 -32.39 28.05
N LEU A 458 -38.65 -33.21 27.23
CA LEU A 458 -38.63 -34.70 27.11
C LEU A 458 -39.61 -35.49 26.18
N TYR A 459 -38.98 -36.18 25.22
CA TYR A 459 -39.24 -37.54 24.67
C TYR A 459 -40.67 -38.07 24.43
N ASN A 460 -41.01 -38.34 23.16
CA ASN A 460 -41.03 -39.70 22.55
C ASN A 460 -41.69 -39.68 21.15
N ASP A 461 -41.15 -40.44 20.18
CA ASP A 461 -41.83 -40.76 18.91
C ASP A 461 -43.10 -41.62 19.17
N PRO A 462 -44.17 -41.55 18.34
CA PRO A 462 -44.28 -42.49 17.20
C PRO A 462 -45.08 -41.87 15.99
N PRO A 463 -45.84 -42.58 15.10
CA PRO A 463 -45.51 -42.55 13.68
C PRO A 463 -46.59 -41.99 12.72
N SER A 464 -46.14 -41.62 11.51
CA SER A 464 -46.87 -41.64 10.23
C SER A 464 -48.30 -41.06 10.12
N THR A 465 -48.38 -39.84 9.56
CA THR A 465 -49.42 -39.34 8.62
C THR A 465 -50.87 -39.12 9.12
N PRO A 466 -51.71 -38.31 8.42
CA PRO A 466 -51.41 -37.10 7.63
C PRO A 466 -52.27 -35.89 8.10
N VAL A 467 -51.70 -34.68 8.17
CA VAL A 467 -52.46 -33.47 8.53
C VAL A 467 -52.40 -32.38 7.44
N THR A 468 -53.54 -31.70 7.33
CA THR A 468 -53.93 -30.71 6.32
C THR A 468 -53.17 -29.39 6.40
N LYS A 469 -53.24 -28.65 5.28
CA LYS A 469 -52.67 -27.31 5.07
C LYS A 469 -53.01 -26.32 6.20
N ALA A 470 -51.98 -25.67 6.75
CA ALA A 470 -52.08 -24.39 7.44
C ALA A 470 -51.37 -23.30 6.62
N ALA A 471 -51.82 -22.04 6.73
CA ALA A 471 -51.39 -20.96 5.85
C ALA A 471 -49.97 -20.44 6.18
N GLY A 472 -49.06 -20.51 5.20
CA GLY A 472 -47.74 -19.86 5.25
C GLY A 472 -47.81 -18.40 4.79
N LYS A 473 -46.96 -17.54 5.38
CA LYS A 473 -46.79 -16.12 5.02
C LYS A 473 -46.36 -15.96 3.55
N PRO A 474 -46.69 -14.84 2.88
CA PRO A 474 -46.21 -14.58 1.53
C PRO A 474 -44.70 -14.35 1.51
N THR A 475 -43.96 -15.22 0.84
CA THR A 475 -42.58 -14.94 0.43
C THR A 475 -42.60 -13.98 -0.75
N SER A 476 -41.88 -12.86 -0.66
CA SER A 476 -41.68 -11.96 -1.80
C SER A 476 -40.81 -12.67 -2.84
N GLY A 477 -41.43 -13.07 -3.95
CA GLY A 477 -40.73 -13.71 -5.05
C GLY A 477 -39.59 -12.84 -5.59
N PHE A 478 -38.40 -13.42 -5.71
CA PHE A 478 -37.25 -12.80 -6.36
C PHE A 478 -37.60 -12.40 -7.79
N VAL A 479 -37.39 -11.14 -8.15
CA VAL A 479 -37.59 -10.61 -9.51
C VAL A 479 -36.22 -10.44 -10.16
N PRO A 480 -35.92 -11.12 -11.28
CA PRO A 480 -34.62 -11.03 -11.94
C PRO A 480 -34.25 -9.59 -12.38
N PRO A 481 -32.94 -9.26 -12.45
CA PRO A 481 -32.47 -7.98 -12.98
C PRO A 481 -33.05 -7.71 -14.39
N GLY A 482 -33.76 -6.59 -14.53
CA GLY A 482 -34.41 -6.18 -15.79
C GLY A 482 -35.92 -6.42 -15.85
N GLU A 483 -36.51 -7.23 -14.96
CA GLU A 483 -37.96 -7.49 -14.91
C GLU A 483 -38.72 -6.63 -13.88
N GLY A 484 -38.04 -5.64 -13.29
CA GLY A 484 -38.64 -4.69 -12.35
C GLY A 484 -39.83 -3.94 -12.96
N LYS A 485 -40.95 -3.89 -12.23
CA LYS A 485 -42.17 -3.17 -12.63
C LYS A 485 -42.07 -1.64 -12.44
N SER A 486 -40.91 -1.11 -12.06
CA SER A 486 -40.69 0.33 -11.90
C SER A 486 -40.66 1.03 -13.26
N LYS A 487 -41.06 2.30 -13.30
CA LYS A 487 -41.09 3.10 -14.55
C LYS A 487 -39.69 3.20 -15.20
N SER A 488 -38.63 3.27 -14.39
CA SER A 488 -37.23 3.30 -14.83
C SER A 488 -36.76 1.97 -15.42
N ALA A 489 -37.10 0.83 -14.79
CA ALA A 489 -36.79 -0.49 -15.32
C ALA A 489 -37.54 -0.77 -16.64
N ILE A 490 -38.84 -0.44 -16.70
CA ILE A 490 -39.64 -0.54 -17.93
C ILE A 490 -39.02 0.33 -19.05
N TYR A 491 -38.61 1.57 -18.75
CA TYR A 491 -37.97 2.46 -19.72
C TYR A 491 -36.61 1.93 -20.21
N SER A 492 -35.74 1.48 -19.29
CA SER A 492 -34.44 0.89 -19.62
C SER A 492 -34.58 -0.37 -20.47
N CYS A 493 -35.51 -1.26 -20.13
CA CYS A 493 -35.82 -2.47 -20.89
C CYS A 493 -36.35 -2.13 -22.30
N LYS A 494 -37.23 -1.13 -22.42
CA LYS A 494 -37.71 -0.64 -23.72
C LYS A 494 -36.58 -0.08 -24.59
N LYS A 495 -35.62 0.65 -24.01
CA LYS A 495 -34.48 1.24 -24.72
C LYS A 495 -33.46 0.18 -25.17
N ARG A 496 -33.14 -0.79 -24.30
CA ARG A 496 -32.30 -1.96 -24.63
C ARG A 496 -32.93 -2.83 -25.72
N LYS A 497 -34.24 -3.08 -25.65
CA LYS A 497 -34.97 -3.79 -26.70
C LYS A 497 -34.94 -3.00 -28.02
N ALA A 498 -35.22 -1.70 -28.02
CA ALA A 498 -35.14 -0.88 -29.23
C ALA A 498 -33.73 -0.89 -29.86
N HIS A 499 -32.66 -0.92 -29.07
CA HIS A 499 -31.29 -1.06 -29.58
C HIS A 499 -31.06 -2.44 -30.21
N ARG A 500 -31.41 -3.53 -29.50
CA ARG A 500 -31.27 -4.91 -29.99
C ARG A 500 -32.10 -5.20 -31.24
N ASP A 501 -33.28 -4.60 -31.34
CA ASP A 501 -34.19 -4.73 -32.49
C ASP A 501 -33.80 -3.77 -33.66
N GLY A 502 -32.69 -3.03 -33.55
CA GLY A 502 -32.21 -2.08 -34.58
C GLY A 502 -33.08 -0.82 -34.74
N ALA A 503 -34.10 -0.64 -33.89
CA ALA A 503 -35.05 0.46 -33.93
C ALA A 503 -34.55 1.75 -33.25
N LEU A 504 -33.50 1.66 -32.43
CA LEU A 504 -32.84 2.82 -31.80
C LEU A 504 -31.77 3.40 -32.73
N GLN A 505 -32.18 4.07 -33.81
CA GLN A 505 -31.25 4.84 -34.63
C GLN A 505 -30.83 6.13 -33.90
N VAL A 506 -29.62 6.13 -33.36
CA VAL A 506 -28.91 7.37 -33.02
C VAL A 506 -28.52 8.00 -34.35
N SER A 507 -29.09 9.15 -34.70
CA SER A 507 -28.76 9.82 -35.96
C SER A 507 -27.34 10.38 -35.92
N GLU A 508 -26.66 10.37 -37.06
CA GLU A 508 -25.35 11.02 -37.25
C GLU A 508 -25.37 12.45 -36.69
N ASN A 509 -26.46 13.18 -36.93
CA ASN A 509 -26.68 14.54 -36.44
C ASN A 509 -26.78 14.61 -34.91
N ALA A 510 -27.40 13.64 -34.22
CA ALA A 510 -27.46 13.63 -32.76
C ALA A 510 -26.09 13.30 -32.14
N LEU A 511 -25.29 12.46 -32.81
CA LEU A 511 -23.92 12.18 -32.43
C LEU A 511 -23.03 13.42 -32.65
N GLN A 512 -23.21 14.09 -33.79
CA GLN A 512 -22.49 15.32 -34.16
C GLN A 512 -22.88 16.51 -33.28
N ASP A 513 -24.15 16.67 -32.89
CA ASP A 513 -24.60 17.70 -31.95
C ASP A 513 -23.98 17.48 -30.56
N TRP A 514 -23.86 16.23 -30.11
CA TRP A 514 -23.17 15.90 -28.86
C TRP A 514 -21.67 16.20 -28.95
N TRP A 515 -21.02 15.81 -30.05
CA TRP A 515 -19.61 16.13 -30.33
C TRP A 515 -19.36 17.64 -30.42
N THR A 516 -20.27 18.38 -31.07
CA THR A 516 -20.18 19.83 -31.27
C THR A 516 -20.38 20.58 -29.96
N LYS A 517 -21.25 20.12 -29.06
CA LYS A 517 -21.34 20.67 -27.69
C LYS A 517 -20.04 20.45 -26.91
N LEU A 518 -19.51 19.22 -26.95
CA LEU A 518 -18.23 18.87 -26.30
C LEU A 518 -17.05 19.75 -26.77
N HIS A 519 -17.10 20.25 -28.00
CA HIS A 519 -16.06 21.12 -28.58
C HIS A 519 -16.36 22.62 -28.43
N ALA A 520 -17.64 23.04 -28.41
CA ALA A 520 -18.03 24.41 -28.13
C ALA A 520 -17.62 24.83 -26.70
N ASP A 521 -17.71 23.92 -25.75
CA ASP A 521 -17.26 24.13 -24.37
C ASP A 521 -15.72 24.24 -24.23
N ASN A 522 -14.95 23.96 -25.29
CA ASN A 522 -13.48 23.96 -25.31
C ASN A 522 -12.85 25.07 -26.17
N ALA A 523 -13.63 26.00 -26.73
CA ALA A 523 -13.11 26.98 -27.70
C ALA A 523 -13.73 28.37 -27.59
N PHE A 524 -13.33 29.18 -26.60
CA PHE A 524 -12.99 30.61 -26.79
C PHE A 524 -12.42 31.28 -25.52
N VAL A 525 -11.21 31.86 -25.64
CA VAL A 525 -10.85 33.14 -24.98
C VAL A 525 -10.00 33.95 -25.97
N GLU A 526 -10.64 34.79 -26.78
CA GLU A 526 -9.94 35.89 -27.46
C GLU A 526 -9.75 37.08 -26.50
N THR A 527 -8.62 37.75 -26.64
CA THR A 527 -8.04 38.73 -25.72
C THR A 527 -8.61 40.16 -25.87
N SER A 528 -9.94 40.31 -25.86
CA SER A 528 -10.62 41.57 -26.22
C SER A 528 -11.26 42.36 -25.06
N SER A 529 -11.23 41.89 -23.80
CA SER A 529 -11.97 42.52 -22.68
C SER A 529 -11.14 42.90 -21.43
N LEU A 530 -9.81 43.06 -21.56
CA LEU A 530 -8.91 43.37 -20.43
C LEU A 530 -8.37 44.82 -20.40
N LEU A 531 -8.84 45.72 -21.27
CA LEU A 531 -8.35 47.10 -21.38
C LEU A 531 -9.07 48.15 -20.49
N ALA A 532 -10.01 47.73 -19.63
CA ALA A 532 -10.97 48.64 -18.99
C ALA A 532 -10.65 49.11 -17.55
N MET A 533 -9.64 48.56 -16.87
CA MET A 533 -9.28 48.95 -15.49
C MET A 533 -7.77 49.17 -15.33
N GLY A 534 -7.30 50.33 -15.79
CA GLY A 534 -5.88 50.66 -15.77
C GLY A 534 -5.39 51.19 -14.43
N PHE A 535 -4.37 50.56 -13.86
CA PHE A 535 -3.33 51.23 -13.07
C PHE A 535 -1.96 50.63 -13.39
N VAL A 536 -1.05 51.47 -13.86
CA VAL A 536 0.36 51.11 -14.11
C VAL A 536 1.25 52.02 -13.28
N LYS A 537 2.18 51.45 -12.53
CA LYS A 537 3.38 52.17 -12.07
C LYS A 537 4.61 51.41 -12.54
N LYS A 538 5.31 51.98 -13.52
CA LYS A 538 6.48 51.37 -14.17
C LYS A 538 7.67 51.32 -13.21
N SER A 539 8.29 50.14 -13.05
CA SER A 539 9.74 50.02 -12.86
C SER A 539 10.34 49.43 -14.13
N LYS A 540 11.48 49.96 -14.57
CA LYS A 540 12.18 49.52 -15.78
C LYS A 540 13.18 48.43 -15.40
N LEU A 541 13.16 47.29 -16.09
CA LEU A 541 14.39 46.55 -16.36
C LEU A 541 14.48 46.24 -17.86
N SER A 542 15.67 46.41 -18.42
CA SER A 542 15.95 46.30 -19.85
C SER A 542 16.42 44.90 -20.21
N THR A 543 15.72 44.24 -21.12
CA THR A 543 16.22 43.05 -21.82
C THR A 543 17.20 43.45 -22.91
N SER A 544 18.48 43.14 -22.72
CA SER A 544 19.46 43.06 -23.81
C SER A 544 19.58 41.62 -24.28
N ALA A 545 18.95 41.28 -25.40
CA ALA A 545 19.17 40.01 -26.06
C ALA A 545 20.56 39.97 -26.68
N ALA A 546 21.31 38.89 -26.45
CA ALA A 546 22.57 38.62 -27.13
C ALA A 546 22.54 37.19 -27.68
N THR A 547 22.41 37.08 -29.00
CA THR A 547 22.47 35.82 -29.73
C THR A 547 23.92 35.34 -29.79
N ALA A 548 24.21 34.11 -29.36
CA ALA A 548 25.53 33.50 -29.50
C ALA A 548 25.45 31.98 -29.68
N THR A 549 25.48 31.53 -30.94
CA THR A 549 26.19 30.30 -31.33
C THR A 549 27.68 30.66 -31.40
N PRO A 550 28.64 29.81 -31.00
CA PRO A 550 29.17 28.87 -31.99
C PRO A 550 29.83 27.55 -31.47
N GLN A 551 30.14 26.69 -32.44
CA GLN A 551 31.32 25.80 -32.51
C GLN A 551 31.49 24.62 -31.53
N SER A 552 31.28 23.44 -32.10
CA SER A 552 31.99 22.21 -31.78
C SER A 552 33.49 22.31 -32.09
N THR A 553 34.35 21.86 -31.17
CA THR A 553 35.76 21.57 -31.45
C THR A 553 36.04 20.10 -31.15
N GLU A 554 36.36 19.32 -32.18
CA GLU A 554 36.96 18.00 -32.02
C GLU A 554 38.37 18.14 -31.42
N ALA A 555 38.67 17.34 -30.40
CA ALA A 555 40.03 17.17 -29.89
C ALA A 555 40.38 15.68 -29.97
N ALA A 556 41.31 15.35 -30.87
CA ALA A 556 41.81 13.98 -31.01
C ALA A 556 42.66 13.61 -29.77
N VAL A 557 42.33 12.48 -29.13
CA VAL A 557 43.13 11.90 -28.05
C VAL A 557 44.00 10.78 -28.64
N GLU A 558 45.31 10.83 -28.39
CA GLU A 558 46.27 9.86 -28.89
C GLU A 558 46.05 8.46 -28.30
N VAL A 559 46.15 7.43 -29.15
CA VAL A 559 45.98 6.03 -28.77
C VAL A 559 47.27 5.50 -28.13
N GLY A 560 47.30 5.41 -26.81
CA GLY A 560 48.35 4.72 -26.06
C GLY A 560 48.36 3.22 -26.31
N HIS A 561 49.56 2.65 -26.52
CA HIS A 561 49.76 1.22 -26.78
C HIS A 561 49.31 0.35 -25.59
N VAL A 562 48.33 -0.53 -25.82
CA VAL A 562 47.91 -1.55 -24.84
C VAL A 562 48.72 -2.84 -25.08
N PRO A 563 49.36 -3.43 -24.05
CA PRO A 563 50.10 -4.68 -24.22
C PRO A 563 49.14 -5.85 -24.51
N SER A 564 49.52 -6.68 -25.49
CA SER A 564 48.74 -7.83 -25.96
C SER A 564 48.48 -8.86 -24.84
N LYS A 565 47.20 -9.07 -24.49
CA LYS A 565 46.77 -10.16 -23.61
C LYS A 565 47.11 -11.54 -24.21
N PRO A 566 47.40 -12.56 -23.38
CA PRO A 566 47.63 -13.92 -23.87
C PRO A 566 46.37 -14.47 -24.55
N ASN A 567 46.58 -15.20 -25.64
CA ASN A 567 45.53 -15.76 -26.49
C ASN A 567 44.78 -16.90 -25.77
N THR A 568 43.73 -16.56 -25.02
CA THR A 568 42.80 -17.53 -24.45
C THR A 568 41.99 -18.14 -25.58
N GLN A 569 42.30 -19.39 -25.95
CA GLN A 569 41.54 -20.12 -26.96
C GLN A 569 40.05 -20.18 -26.54
N LEU A 570 39.18 -19.65 -27.40
CA LEU A 570 37.74 -19.80 -27.23
C LEU A 570 37.39 -21.30 -27.12
N PRO A 571 36.50 -21.69 -26.19
CA PRO A 571 36.12 -23.10 -26.03
C PRO A 571 35.54 -23.63 -27.35
N ASP A 572 35.95 -24.85 -27.72
CA ASP A 572 35.56 -25.48 -28.98
C ASP A 572 34.03 -25.45 -29.14
N PRO A 573 33.48 -24.81 -30.20
CA PRO A 573 32.04 -24.74 -30.43
C PRO A 573 31.37 -26.11 -30.65
N ALA A 574 32.13 -27.21 -30.65
CA ALA A 574 31.62 -28.58 -30.57
C ALA A 574 30.74 -28.88 -29.35
N ASN A 575 31.02 -28.29 -28.18
CA ASN A 575 30.39 -28.67 -26.91
C ASN A 575 29.39 -27.64 -26.34
N LEU A 576 28.94 -26.71 -27.18
CA LEU A 576 27.87 -25.77 -26.84
C LEU A 576 26.54 -26.52 -26.65
N LEU A 577 26.11 -26.65 -25.39
CA LEU A 577 24.82 -27.20 -24.98
C LEU A 577 23.83 -26.04 -24.72
N LYS A 578 22.60 -26.16 -25.23
CA LYS A 578 21.46 -25.28 -24.89
C LYS A 578 20.42 -26.05 -24.08
N PRO A 579 19.58 -25.38 -23.27
CA PRO A 579 18.39 -25.99 -22.70
C PRO A 579 17.47 -26.60 -23.78
N CYS A 580 16.82 -27.71 -23.44
CA CYS A 580 15.71 -28.27 -24.22
C CYS A 580 14.46 -27.44 -23.97
N GLY A 581 13.87 -26.83 -25.00
CA GLY A 581 12.66 -25.99 -24.89
C GLY A 581 11.34 -26.76 -24.76
N GLY A 582 11.39 -28.09 -24.71
CA GLY A 582 10.19 -28.94 -24.71
C GLY A 582 9.53 -29.00 -26.09
N LEU A 583 8.38 -29.68 -26.18
CA LEU A 583 7.52 -29.66 -27.37
C LEU A 583 6.62 -28.42 -27.33
N SER A 584 6.59 -27.63 -28.40
CA SER A 584 5.83 -26.38 -28.47
C SER A 584 4.96 -26.32 -29.73
N SER A 585 4.28 -25.19 -29.95
CA SER A 585 3.59 -24.91 -31.22
C SER A 585 4.51 -24.94 -32.46
N MET A 586 5.84 -24.88 -32.28
CA MET A 586 6.81 -25.07 -33.37
C MET A 586 6.97 -26.53 -33.82
N ASP A 587 6.61 -27.51 -32.97
CA ASP A 587 6.63 -28.94 -33.33
C ASP A 587 5.30 -29.41 -33.90
N ASP A 588 4.20 -29.02 -33.24
CA ASP A 588 2.83 -29.28 -33.68
C ASP A 588 1.94 -28.12 -33.18
N LEU A 589 1.28 -27.43 -34.12
CA LEU A 589 0.39 -26.29 -33.82
C LEU A 589 -0.74 -26.66 -32.84
N CYS A 590 -1.11 -27.94 -32.75
CA CYS A 590 -2.12 -28.41 -31.81
C CYS A 590 -1.65 -28.37 -30.35
N ILE A 591 -0.34 -28.30 -30.06
CA ILE A 591 0.19 -28.21 -28.70
C ILE A 591 -0.22 -26.91 -28.02
N GLY A 592 -0.19 -25.77 -28.73
CA GLY A 592 -0.65 -24.49 -28.17
C GLY A 592 -2.14 -24.55 -27.79
N ASN A 593 -2.98 -25.05 -28.70
CA ASN A 593 -4.40 -25.28 -28.43
C ASN A 593 -4.60 -26.25 -27.26
N TYR A 594 -3.84 -27.35 -27.20
CA TYR A 594 -3.92 -28.32 -26.10
C TYR A 594 -3.61 -27.70 -24.73
N LEU A 595 -2.54 -26.89 -24.63
CA LEU A 595 -2.16 -26.25 -23.36
C LEU A 595 -3.19 -25.22 -22.90
N THR A 596 -3.75 -24.39 -23.80
CA THR A 596 -4.87 -23.48 -23.47
C THR A 596 -6.17 -24.21 -23.09
N CYS A 597 -6.32 -25.50 -23.44
CA CYS A 597 -7.51 -26.29 -23.11
C CYS A 597 -7.34 -27.20 -21.88
N VAL A 598 -6.10 -27.52 -21.49
CA VAL A 598 -5.80 -28.59 -20.52
C VAL A 598 -4.85 -28.09 -19.45
N THR A 599 -5.42 -27.45 -18.44
CA THR A 599 -4.75 -26.91 -17.25
C THR A 599 -4.11 -27.95 -16.33
N ALA A 600 -4.27 -29.25 -16.61
CA ALA A 600 -3.53 -30.30 -15.91
C ALA A 600 -2.01 -30.18 -16.13
N LEU A 601 -1.22 -30.47 -15.10
CA LEU A 601 0.26 -30.46 -15.12
C LEU A 601 0.89 -31.60 -15.95
N GLY A 602 0.12 -32.36 -16.72
CA GLY A 602 0.59 -33.50 -17.51
C GLY A 602 -0.43 -34.63 -17.57
N GLY A 603 -0.09 -35.73 -18.26
CA GLY A 603 -1.02 -36.82 -18.53
C GLY A 603 -0.37 -38.15 -18.87
N GLY A 604 -1.20 -39.11 -19.32
CA GLY A 604 -0.76 -40.45 -19.69
C GLY A 604 -0.49 -41.42 -18.54
N GLY A 605 -0.71 -40.99 -17.29
CA GLY A 605 -0.70 -41.87 -16.12
C GLY A 605 -1.90 -42.81 -16.07
N GLU A 606 -1.77 -43.89 -15.30
CA GLU A 606 -2.82 -44.90 -15.12
C GLU A 606 -4.09 -44.34 -14.45
N ASP A 607 -5.22 -45.01 -14.63
CA ASP A 607 -6.49 -44.64 -14.01
C ASP A 607 -6.40 -44.76 -12.47
N PRO A 608 -6.71 -43.71 -11.69
CA PRO A 608 -6.72 -43.74 -10.23
C PRO A 608 -7.52 -44.90 -9.64
N ARG A 609 -8.57 -45.37 -10.33
CA ARG A 609 -9.40 -46.51 -9.91
C ARG A 609 -8.62 -47.83 -9.98
N GLU A 610 -7.76 -48.01 -10.98
CA GLU A 610 -6.93 -49.20 -11.10
C GLU A 610 -5.72 -49.13 -10.15
N ILE A 611 -5.15 -47.94 -9.93
CA ILE A 611 -4.13 -47.72 -8.89
C ILE A 611 -4.71 -48.05 -7.50
N ALA A 612 -5.92 -47.59 -7.18
CA ALA A 612 -6.63 -47.88 -5.92
C ALA A 612 -6.85 -49.40 -5.73
N LYS A 613 -7.42 -50.07 -6.73
CA LYS A 613 -7.63 -51.54 -6.71
C LYS A 613 -6.32 -52.30 -6.59
N ARG A 614 -5.25 -51.87 -7.26
CA ARG A 614 -3.95 -52.54 -7.23
C ARG A 614 -3.24 -52.37 -5.89
N ARG A 615 -3.19 -51.14 -5.36
CA ARG A 615 -2.38 -50.79 -4.18
C ARG A 615 -3.12 -51.02 -2.86
N PHE A 616 -4.44 -50.78 -2.81
CA PHE A 616 -5.24 -50.82 -1.58
C PHE A 616 -6.35 -51.88 -1.57
N ARG A 617 -6.58 -52.59 -2.68
CA ARG A 617 -7.66 -53.60 -2.83
C ARG A 617 -9.08 -53.05 -2.56
N LYS A 618 -9.26 -51.75 -2.76
CA LYS A 618 -10.49 -50.97 -2.53
C LYS A 618 -10.87 -50.20 -3.79
N ASN A 619 -12.13 -49.79 -3.91
CA ASN A 619 -12.55 -48.80 -4.89
C ASN A 619 -12.09 -47.39 -4.48
N LEU A 620 -11.96 -46.47 -5.45
CA LEU A 620 -11.45 -45.11 -5.19
C LEU A 620 -12.29 -44.31 -4.16
N GLY A 621 -13.60 -44.55 -4.09
CA GLY A 621 -14.50 -43.94 -3.11
C GLY A 621 -14.47 -44.57 -1.71
N GLU A 622 -13.81 -45.72 -1.54
CA GLU A 622 -13.61 -46.40 -0.26
C GLU A 622 -12.25 -46.05 0.39
N LEU A 623 -11.45 -45.23 -0.30
CA LEU A 623 -10.15 -44.77 0.19
C LEU A 623 -10.31 -43.62 1.18
N THR A 624 -9.61 -43.73 2.31
CA THR A 624 -9.32 -42.60 3.20
C THR A 624 -8.55 -41.51 2.45
N ASP A 625 -8.58 -40.26 2.91
CA ASP A 625 -7.94 -39.15 2.18
C ASP A 625 -6.42 -39.35 2.05
N LYS A 626 -5.77 -40.00 3.03
CA LYS A 626 -4.35 -40.38 2.95
C LYS A 626 -4.07 -41.47 1.89
N GLU A 627 -4.96 -42.47 1.78
CA GLU A 627 -4.86 -43.47 0.70
C GLU A 627 -5.16 -42.84 -0.67
N ARG A 628 -6.10 -41.88 -0.73
CA ARG A 628 -6.44 -41.13 -1.95
C ARG A 628 -5.25 -40.29 -2.41
N GLN A 629 -4.66 -39.46 -1.54
CA GLN A 629 -3.44 -38.71 -1.85
C GLN A 629 -2.34 -39.62 -2.39
N ASN A 630 -2.13 -40.78 -1.75
CA ASN A 630 -1.13 -41.74 -2.19
C ASN A 630 -1.41 -42.37 -3.57
N VAL A 631 -2.68 -42.51 -3.98
CA VAL A 631 -3.07 -42.87 -5.35
C VAL A 631 -2.72 -41.74 -6.32
N GLU A 632 -2.92 -40.49 -5.93
CA GLU A 632 -2.65 -39.31 -6.76
C GLU A 632 -1.15 -39.07 -6.96
N ASP A 633 -0.34 -39.26 -5.91
CA ASP A 633 1.13 -39.21 -5.99
C ASP A 633 1.65 -40.25 -6.99
N VAL A 634 1.11 -41.48 -6.95
CA VAL A 634 1.46 -42.55 -7.92
C VAL A 634 0.99 -42.19 -9.32
N GLN A 635 -0.22 -41.64 -9.49
CA GLN A 635 -0.70 -41.19 -10.79
C GLN A 635 0.23 -40.09 -11.37
N CYS A 636 0.68 -39.17 -10.52
CA CYS A 636 1.61 -38.09 -10.89
C CYS A 636 2.96 -38.65 -11.36
N LEU A 637 3.55 -39.56 -10.58
CA LEU A 637 4.82 -40.23 -10.90
C LEU A 637 4.76 -41.11 -12.16
N MET A 638 3.58 -41.59 -12.55
CA MET A 638 3.38 -42.40 -13.76
C MET A 638 2.92 -41.59 -14.98
N ARG A 639 2.89 -40.25 -14.91
CA ARG A 639 2.65 -39.41 -16.09
C ARG A 639 3.68 -39.72 -17.17
N ARG A 640 3.24 -39.73 -18.43
CA ARG A 640 4.08 -39.95 -19.63
C ARG A 640 4.47 -38.66 -20.33
N TRP A 641 3.85 -37.54 -19.94
CA TRP A 641 4.24 -36.18 -20.34
C TRP A 641 3.86 -35.19 -19.23
N ILE A 642 4.56 -34.07 -19.19
CA ILE A 642 4.42 -32.97 -18.22
C ILE A 642 4.10 -31.70 -19.02
N ASN A 643 3.11 -30.92 -18.56
CA ASN A 643 2.72 -29.67 -19.21
C ASN A 643 3.36 -28.50 -18.45
N ASP A 644 4.16 -27.70 -19.14
CA ASP A 644 4.67 -26.42 -18.66
C ASP A 644 3.85 -25.29 -19.31
N HIS A 645 2.88 -24.80 -18.56
CA HIS A 645 1.99 -23.72 -18.98
C HIS A 645 2.64 -22.35 -18.97
N GLN A 646 3.78 -22.17 -18.26
CA GLN A 646 4.50 -20.90 -18.24
C GLN A 646 5.36 -20.74 -19.51
N GLN A 647 5.98 -21.83 -19.97
CA GLN A 647 6.77 -21.86 -21.20
C GLN A 647 5.97 -22.26 -22.45
N MET A 648 4.66 -22.55 -22.28
CA MET A 648 3.76 -23.04 -23.34
C MET A 648 4.32 -24.27 -24.08
N CYS A 649 4.88 -25.22 -23.33
CA CYS A 649 5.47 -26.43 -23.89
C CYS A 649 5.20 -27.71 -23.08
N VAL A 650 5.46 -28.87 -23.69
CA VAL A 650 5.24 -30.20 -23.13
C VAL A 650 6.56 -30.97 -23.05
N TYR A 651 6.88 -31.47 -21.87
CA TYR A 651 8.10 -32.23 -21.59
C TYR A 651 7.83 -33.73 -21.45
N SER A 652 8.80 -34.56 -21.86
CA SER A 652 8.89 -35.93 -21.34
C SER A 652 9.37 -35.89 -19.88
N PRO A 653 8.87 -36.76 -18.98
CA PRO A 653 9.46 -36.96 -17.65
C PRO A 653 10.95 -37.35 -17.71
N THR A 654 11.40 -37.93 -18.83
CA THR A 654 12.80 -38.28 -19.11
C THR A 654 13.52 -37.25 -19.99
N CYS A 655 13.04 -36.00 -20.03
CA CYS A 655 13.70 -34.90 -20.75
C CYS A 655 15.19 -34.80 -20.40
N ARG A 656 16.05 -34.70 -21.43
CA ARG A 656 17.51 -34.62 -21.27
C ARG A 656 17.99 -33.31 -20.64
N LYS A 657 17.10 -32.32 -20.50
CA LYS A 657 17.30 -30.93 -20.02
C LYS A 657 18.25 -30.09 -20.89
N LEU A 658 19.33 -30.66 -21.40
CA LEU A 658 20.30 -30.03 -22.30
C LEU A 658 20.36 -30.79 -23.65
N ILE A 659 20.56 -30.06 -24.74
CA ILE A 659 20.73 -30.57 -26.10
C ILE A 659 21.90 -29.85 -26.81
N SER A 660 22.56 -30.52 -27.75
CA SER A 660 23.66 -29.92 -28.51
C SER A 660 23.14 -28.86 -29.49
N ILE A 661 23.80 -27.70 -29.53
CA ILE A 661 23.45 -26.58 -30.42
C ILE A 661 23.64 -26.93 -31.91
N ARG A 662 24.34 -28.04 -32.24
CA ARG A 662 24.54 -28.50 -33.62
C ARG A 662 23.26 -28.95 -34.34
N GLY A 663 22.15 -29.14 -33.63
CA GLY A 663 20.83 -29.42 -34.23
C GLY A 663 19.93 -28.18 -34.30
N GLN A 664 19.18 -28.05 -35.41
CA GLN A 664 18.08 -27.08 -35.51
C GLN A 664 16.90 -27.41 -34.55
N GLU A 665 16.85 -28.64 -34.03
CA GLU A 665 15.86 -29.06 -33.02
C GLU A 665 15.94 -28.19 -31.75
N HIS A 666 14.80 -27.72 -31.26
CA HIS A 666 14.67 -27.03 -29.95
C HIS A 666 14.29 -28.00 -28.82
N SER A 667 13.74 -29.16 -29.15
CA SER A 667 13.34 -30.22 -28.21
C SER A 667 14.34 -31.38 -28.21
N CYS A 668 14.48 -32.09 -27.08
CA CYS A 668 15.27 -33.32 -27.05
C CYS A 668 14.49 -34.53 -27.61
N THR A 669 15.20 -35.58 -28.01
CA THR A 669 14.64 -36.83 -28.54
C THR A 669 13.57 -37.45 -27.63
N GLU A 670 13.72 -37.33 -26.32
CA GLU A 670 12.76 -37.89 -25.36
C GLU A 670 11.47 -37.07 -25.32
N CYS A 671 11.55 -35.73 -25.40
CA CYS A 671 10.37 -34.89 -25.60
C CYS A 671 9.71 -35.19 -26.94
N CYS A 672 10.48 -35.31 -28.03
CA CYS A 672 9.96 -35.72 -29.34
C CYS A 672 9.27 -37.10 -29.33
N SER A 673 9.62 -37.98 -28.39
CA SER A 673 8.94 -39.27 -28.22
C SER A 673 7.50 -39.14 -27.73
N VAL A 674 7.12 -38.02 -27.09
CA VAL A 674 5.76 -37.77 -26.59
C VAL A 674 4.75 -37.65 -27.75
N LEU A 675 5.13 -37.10 -28.90
CA LEU A 675 4.31 -37.11 -30.13
C LEU A 675 4.04 -38.52 -30.69
N LYS A 676 4.81 -39.53 -30.27
CA LYS A 676 4.58 -40.94 -30.64
C LYS A 676 3.61 -41.64 -29.67
N ILE A 677 3.20 -40.97 -28.60
CA ILE A 677 2.24 -41.49 -27.63
C ILE A 677 0.83 -41.26 -28.18
N ARG A 678 0.15 -42.34 -28.58
CA ARG A 678 -1.22 -42.29 -29.10
C ARG A 678 -2.19 -41.59 -28.14
N GLU A 679 -2.02 -41.77 -26.83
CA GLU A 679 -2.84 -41.12 -25.81
C GLU A 679 -2.64 -39.60 -25.77
N PHE A 680 -1.44 -39.10 -26.11
CA PHE A 680 -1.15 -37.67 -26.24
C PHE A 680 -1.68 -37.11 -27.56
N MET A 681 -1.47 -37.81 -28.68
CA MET A 681 -2.05 -37.40 -29.97
C MET A 681 -3.59 -37.32 -29.93
N ASN A 682 -4.24 -38.27 -29.25
CA ASN A 682 -5.68 -38.22 -28.97
C ASN A 682 -6.08 -37.03 -28.09
N ALA A 683 -5.17 -36.50 -27.25
CA ALA A 683 -5.41 -35.31 -26.44
C ALA A 683 -5.23 -34.02 -27.25
N LEU A 684 -4.21 -33.94 -28.11
CA LEU A 684 -4.00 -32.83 -29.07
C LEU A 684 -5.19 -32.65 -30.03
N GLN A 685 -5.85 -33.74 -30.41
CA GLN A 685 -7.01 -33.72 -31.32
C GLN A 685 -8.34 -33.33 -30.64
N LYS A 686 -8.37 -33.13 -29.31
CA LYS A 686 -9.59 -32.66 -28.63
C LYS A 686 -9.82 -31.18 -28.91
N LYS A 687 -11.00 -30.85 -29.44
CA LYS A 687 -11.45 -29.46 -29.60
C LYS A 687 -11.62 -28.80 -28.23
N LYS A 688 -11.29 -27.50 -28.12
CA LYS A 688 -11.66 -26.66 -26.95
C LYS A 688 -13.16 -26.84 -26.67
N PRO A 689 -13.58 -27.18 -25.44
CA PRO A 689 -14.99 -27.13 -25.08
C PRO A 689 -15.54 -25.73 -25.35
N ALA A 690 -16.81 -25.61 -25.76
CA ALA A 690 -17.46 -24.31 -25.80
C ALA A 690 -17.47 -23.71 -24.37
N ALA A 691 -17.35 -22.38 -24.24
CA ALA A 691 -17.21 -21.69 -22.94
C ALA A 691 -18.29 -22.11 -21.92
N GLU A 692 -19.55 -22.22 -22.37
CA GLU A 692 -20.70 -22.73 -21.59
C GLU A 692 -20.51 -24.13 -20.97
N ASN A 693 -19.63 -24.94 -21.56
CA ASN A 693 -19.31 -26.32 -21.15
C ASN A 693 -17.98 -26.44 -20.38
N MET A 694 -17.18 -25.37 -20.29
CA MET A 694 -15.93 -25.35 -19.49
C MET A 694 -16.19 -25.75 -18.03
N LYS A 695 -17.31 -25.31 -17.45
CA LYS A 695 -17.78 -25.65 -16.09
C LYS A 695 -18.02 -27.14 -15.82
N PHE A 696 -18.12 -27.98 -16.86
CA PHE A 696 -18.25 -29.43 -16.72
C PHE A 696 -16.90 -30.16 -16.82
N THR A 697 -15.81 -29.42 -17.06
CA THR A 697 -14.45 -29.95 -16.96
C THR A 697 -14.16 -30.26 -15.49
N ASN A 698 -13.43 -31.34 -15.25
CA ASN A 698 -13.22 -31.83 -13.88
C ASN A 698 -12.25 -30.91 -13.14
N ILE A 699 -12.74 -30.24 -12.09
CA ILE A 699 -12.04 -29.27 -11.22
C ILE A 699 -10.64 -29.73 -10.81
N LYS A 700 -10.42 -31.03 -10.58
CA LYS A 700 -9.10 -31.58 -10.22
C LYS A 700 -8.02 -31.31 -11.28
N TYR A 701 -8.41 -31.09 -12.53
CA TYR A 701 -7.50 -30.77 -13.64
C TYR A 701 -7.43 -29.27 -13.95
N HIS A 702 -8.10 -28.42 -13.17
CA HIS A 702 -8.06 -26.98 -13.34
C HIS A 702 -6.81 -26.40 -12.70
N ALA A 703 -6.34 -25.27 -13.23
CA ALA A 703 -5.38 -24.44 -12.50
C ALA A 703 -6.18 -23.80 -11.35
N PRO A 704 -5.88 -24.11 -10.07
CA PRO A 704 -6.81 -23.96 -8.94
C PRO A 704 -7.12 -22.51 -8.52
N VAL A 705 -6.73 -21.53 -9.34
CA VAL A 705 -6.94 -20.10 -9.10
C VAL A 705 -7.60 -19.49 -10.33
N LEU A 706 -6.88 -19.36 -11.45
CA LEU A 706 -7.43 -18.81 -12.70
C LEU A 706 -8.57 -19.66 -13.30
N GLY A 707 -8.50 -20.99 -13.18
CA GLY A 707 -9.54 -21.88 -13.71
C GLY A 707 -10.87 -21.76 -12.97
N ASP A 708 -10.82 -21.48 -11.67
CA ASP A 708 -12.03 -21.31 -10.85
C ASP A 708 -12.65 -19.93 -11.08
N LEU A 709 -11.82 -18.89 -11.24
CA LEU A 709 -12.28 -17.56 -11.67
C LEU A 709 -12.97 -17.61 -13.05
N PHE A 710 -12.41 -18.32 -14.04
CA PHE A 710 -13.03 -18.48 -15.35
C PHE A 710 -14.35 -19.27 -15.33
N ILE A 711 -14.56 -20.17 -14.35
CA ILE A 711 -15.87 -20.82 -14.14
C ILE A 711 -16.85 -19.86 -13.47
N GLN A 712 -16.39 -19.10 -12.47
CA GLN A 712 -17.22 -18.22 -11.65
C GLN A 712 -17.73 -16.99 -12.44
N TYR A 713 -16.93 -16.48 -13.37
CA TYR A 713 -17.19 -15.25 -14.11
C TYR A 713 -17.24 -15.50 -15.62
N LEU A 714 -18.45 -15.72 -16.15
CA LEU A 714 -18.66 -16.00 -17.58
C LEU A 714 -18.21 -14.81 -18.44
N GLY A 715 -17.30 -15.06 -19.40
CA GLY A 715 -16.70 -14.03 -20.25
C GLY A 715 -15.34 -13.51 -19.76
N LEU A 716 -14.95 -13.79 -18.51
CA LEU A 716 -13.64 -13.39 -17.97
C LEU A 716 -12.46 -14.00 -18.75
N GLN A 717 -12.61 -15.25 -19.22
CA GLN A 717 -11.58 -15.89 -20.03
C GLN A 717 -11.30 -15.10 -21.32
N ASP A 718 -12.33 -14.56 -21.97
CA ASP A 718 -12.16 -13.80 -23.20
C ASP A 718 -11.48 -12.43 -22.96
N VAL A 719 -11.72 -11.84 -21.78
CA VAL A 719 -11.07 -10.59 -21.36
C VAL A 719 -9.57 -10.79 -21.10
N ILE A 720 -9.16 -11.94 -20.56
CA ILE A 720 -7.78 -12.20 -20.12
C ILE A 720 -6.93 -12.95 -21.15
N GLU A 721 -7.50 -13.92 -21.88
CA GLU A 721 -6.74 -14.73 -22.86
C GLU A 721 -6.68 -14.08 -24.25
N ASN A 722 -7.67 -13.25 -24.64
CA ASN A 722 -7.77 -12.71 -26.00
C ASN A 722 -7.40 -11.21 -26.12
N SER A 723 -6.80 -10.59 -25.09
CA SER A 723 -6.43 -9.17 -25.10
C SER A 723 -5.05 -8.90 -24.51
N ASP A 724 -4.25 -8.09 -25.21
CA ASP A 724 -3.00 -7.53 -24.68
C ASP A 724 -3.24 -6.53 -23.53
N ASN A 725 -4.45 -5.97 -23.43
CA ASN A 725 -4.89 -5.12 -22.31
C ASN A 725 -6.29 -5.57 -21.81
N PRO A 726 -6.35 -6.42 -20.78
CA PRO A 726 -7.60 -6.91 -20.22
C PRO A 726 -8.56 -5.82 -19.70
N LEU A 727 -8.04 -4.72 -19.14
CA LEU A 727 -8.88 -3.62 -18.64
C LEU A 727 -9.60 -2.88 -19.78
N ILE A 728 -8.91 -2.64 -20.90
CA ILE A 728 -9.53 -2.04 -22.10
C ILE A 728 -10.57 -2.98 -22.71
N GLN A 729 -10.27 -4.28 -22.79
CA GLN A 729 -11.22 -5.27 -23.32
C GLN A 729 -12.49 -5.36 -22.47
N TYR A 730 -12.34 -5.39 -21.13
CA TYR A 730 -13.48 -5.31 -20.22
C TYR A 730 -14.29 -4.03 -20.43
N ALA A 731 -13.65 -2.86 -20.46
CA ALA A 731 -14.36 -1.59 -20.66
C ALA A 731 -15.15 -1.55 -21.98
N CYS A 732 -14.58 -2.07 -23.07
CA CYS A 732 -15.26 -2.17 -24.36
C CYS A 732 -16.48 -3.09 -24.32
N GLY A 733 -16.34 -4.30 -23.74
CA GLY A 733 -17.46 -5.24 -23.63
C GLY A 733 -18.53 -4.82 -22.62
N ALA A 734 -18.16 -4.14 -21.54
CA ALA A 734 -19.12 -3.54 -20.59
C ALA A 734 -19.94 -2.41 -21.26
N LEU A 735 -19.30 -1.57 -22.09
CA LEU A 735 -20.01 -0.56 -22.91
C LEU A 735 -20.92 -1.19 -23.98
N ALA A 736 -20.54 -2.33 -24.55
CA ALA A 736 -21.39 -3.10 -25.47
C ALA A 736 -22.56 -3.83 -24.75
N GLY A 737 -22.41 -4.08 -23.44
CA GLY A 737 -23.34 -4.87 -22.64
C GLY A 737 -23.10 -6.38 -22.69
N ASP A 738 -21.91 -6.80 -23.11
CA ASP A 738 -21.45 -8.19 -23.18
C ASP A 738 -20.89 -8.69 -21.83
N TYR A 739 -20.42 -7.78 -20.97
CA TYR A 739 -19.92 -8.08 -19.63
C TYR A 739 -20.71 -7.34 -18.55
N ASP A 740 -20.77 -7.91 -17.35
CA ASP A 740 -21.37 -7.31 -16.15
C ASP A 740 -20.32 -7.01 -15.06
N ASP A 741 -20.77 -6.43 -13.95
CA ASP A 741 -19.92 -6.05 -12.83
C ASP A 741 -19.20 -7.26 -12.18
N LEU A 742 -19.71 -8.48 -12.34
CA LEU A 742 -19.07 -9.69 -11.82
C LEU A 742 -17.81 -10.03 -12.63
N VAL A 743 -17.85 -9.85 -13.96
CA VAL A 743 -16.65 -10.01 -14.81
C VAL A 743 -15.54 -9.04 -14.40
N PHE A 744 -15.86 -7.83 -13.93
CA PHE A 744 -14.86 -6.90 -13.38
C PHE A 744 -14.20 -7.44 -12.10
N ILE A 745 -15.00 -7.93 -11.15
CA ILE A 745 -14.48 -8.51 -9.90
C ILE A 745 -13.54 -9.68 -10.20
N GLY A 746 -13.96 -10.55 -11.12
CA GLY A 746 -13.12 -11.66 -11.60
C GLY A 746 -11.83 -11.20 -12.30
N LEU A 747 -11.87 -10.09 -13.03
CA LEU A 747 -10.70 -9.50 -13.68
C LEU A 747 -9.69 -8.99 -12.67
N ILE A 748 -10.12 -8.23 -11.65
CA ILE A 748 -9.23 -7.75 -10.60
C ILE A 748 -8.62 -8.94 -9.83
N GLN A 749 -9.43 -9.95 -9.46
CA GLN A 749 -8.94 -11.16 -8.79
C GLN A 749 -7.90 -11.91 -9.63
N ALA A 750 -8.12 -12.05 -10.93
CA ALA A 750 -7.19 -12.71 -11.83
C ALA A 750 -5.91 -11.88 -12.10
N MET A 751 -6.00 -10.54 -12.12
CA MET A 751 -4.84 -9.66 -12.26
C MET A 751 -3.95 -9.67 -11.02
N VAL A 752 -4.53 -9.64 -9.81
CA VAL A 752 -3.79 -9.81 -8.54
C VAL A 752 -3.05 -11.15 -8.55
N HIS A 753 -3.75 -12.25 -8.82
CA HIS A 753 -3.13 -13.58 -8.88
C HIS A 753 -2.15 -13.79 -10.05
N LYS A 754 -2.17 -12.94 -11.08
CA LYS A 754 -1.11 -12.91 -12.09
C LYS A 754 0.12 -12.20 -11.53
N HIS A 755 -0.05 -11.04 -10.89
CA HIS A 755 1.02 -10.29 -10.26
C HIS A 755 1.73 -11.10 -9.16
N ASP A 756 0.98 -11.78 -8.28
CA ASP A 756 1.49 -12.70 -7.24
C ASP A 756 2.33 -13.87 -7.78
N ARG A 757 2.31 -14.14 -9.10
CA ARG A 757 3.06 -15.21 -9.77
C ARG A 757 4.21 -14.68 -10.63
N GLU A 758 4.28 -13.37 -10.83
CA GLU A 758 5.35 -12.66 -11.54
C GLU A 758 6.38 -12.07 -10.56
N GLN A 759 6.01 -11.95 -9.28
CA GLN A 759 6.91 -11.80 -8.13
C GLN A 759 7.56 -13.15 -7.75
#